data_AF-A0A958KFB0-F1
#
_entry.id   AF-A0A958KFB0-F1
#
_cell.length_a   1.000
_cell.length_b   1.000
_cell.length_c   1.000
_cell.angle_alpha   90.00
_cell.angle_beta   90.00
_cell.angle_gamma   90.00
#
_symmetry.space_group_name_H-M   'P 1'
#
loop_
_entity.id
_entity.type
_entity.pdbx_description
1 polymer ?
#
loop_
_entity_poly.entity_id
_entity_poly.type
_entity_poly.pdbx_seq_one_letter_code
_entity_poly.pdbx_strand_id
1 'polypeptide(L)'
;MAECECQNQRTLFAKKDKASCFAITRFILLSFFLGLVSCQLADNRIRGQIANTSGPNSEPPGFSCAVNIDASDPQSFGQGTEQLPFVLCGAGQLAALSDPGNSHLWDKYFQLQGDLAMTGPISPIGNSITPFSGVLDGNGHTISGINITSSGSHGIGLFGYTDGAVIKNITLQNSMIDAQGQDWAGVLIGKATQTKISNVTVESGIVTGTGSYYGGIVGDFRGELKDSTVDASSQVNGNTTVGGAVGSIYDAATCSRTSEERAIINNVQTHNDVVAVGNVAGGLVGQMNSAWGYGCLFVVTNSSASGAVSGANYIGGLVGYVHNGNISFSHATGDVNATGRAGGLIGEMDDQDAFSIDIYMTYATGNVTGGFRVGGLIGSSTNQNIYFSYATGDVVNTGTGSAGGLIGYQSGPSHRTAYCYATGSVTSTTGGQSGGLIGYLFQGHVFYSYSVSPVITSANYVGGVVGVPGSFWTIDHVFWDKQTNGVNLQCGAGACNDSYGKTTAEMKTASTFNSVDSTNWAFHADSGDDDTDFWELQAGEYPKLSAYTTNFSMYTFAGGTGSQADPFLIANPSQLNQIGPRLVFSNKYFRLTSDINMIADSAGFRPLQYFTGQLDGNNHTISNLTINSPGSSQMGFIGIGAQAYKEEPIIKNISFNGLSVTGLDYVGGVLGQGEGSMVADISLDGVAVAGNNGVGGVCGQCFSISNVTLASGNVTGANFYTGGLAGITGSINFSSYAGVVSGASITGGGVGQLNITSGPFQRLVSSKNLILGTVSGTGNVGGFVGIATRSEVQETESRASVIASLDQAGGLMGSFENGEINDCGATGSVSGTNAVGGLAGNAQSSTVSQSFAAGQVNGSGSNVGGYLGTTSGVNTYAGNFWNKEENPTLFDIGISGDVGDADQISGEMLINLKTESTYTNKGWDFLNIWIIQPGQNGDFPFLR
;
A
#
# COMPACT_ATOMS: atom_id res chain seq x y z
N MET A 1 48.32 32.14 -0.23
CA MET A 1 49.63 31.72 0.29
C MET A 1 49.79 30.27 -0.12
N ALA A 2 50.56 30.01 -1.18
CA ALA A 2 51.99 29.71 -1.11
C ALA A 2 52.26 28.42 -0.31
N GLU A 3 52.64 27.37 -1.04
CA GLU A 3 53.63 26.33 -0.74
C GLU A 3 53.75 25.80 0.71
N CYS A 4 53.68 24.49 0.95
CA CYS A 4 54.76 23.53 0.69
C CYS A 4 54.54 22.22 1.47
N GLU A 5 54.90 21.14 0.79
CA GLU A 5 55.48 19.87 1.26
C GLU A 5 54.86 19.06 2.41
N CYS A 6 54.40 17.88 2.00
CA CYS A 6 54.10 16.73 2.83
C CYS A 6 55.36 15.86 2.97
N GLN A 7 55.83 15.60 4.19
CA GLN A 7 56.71 14.46 4.49
C GLN A 7 55.96 13.42 5.33
N ASN A 8 56.08 12.17 4.87
CA ASN A 8 55.65 10.92 5.47
C ASN A 8 56.01 10.78 6.96
N GLN A 9 55.13 10.14 7.76
CA GLN A 9 55.43 8.91 8.52
C GLN A 9 54.16 8.24 9.05
N ARG A 10 54.14 6.90 8.99
CA ARG A 10 53.15 5.98 9.56
C ARG A 10 53.34 5.83 11.09
N THR A 11 52.31 5.24 11.71
CA THR A 11 52.19 4.63 13.06
C THR A 11 51.93 5.53 14.27
N LEU A 12 50.68 5.52 14.77
CA LEU A 12 50.30 4.95 16.09
C LEU A 12 48.77 4.93 16.28
N PHE A 13 48.23 3.80 16.74
CA PHE A 13 46.86 3.68 17.25
C PHE A 13 46.73 4.40 18.61
N ALA A 14 45.69 5.23 18.80
CA ALA A 14 44.81 5.22 19.98
C ALA A 14 43.81 6.41 20.00
N LYS A 15 42.53 6.06 20.16
CA LYS A 15 41.41 6.78 20.82
C LYS A 15 41.03 8.22 20.40
N LYS A 16 39.73 8.30 20.08
CA LYS A 16 38.71 9.33 20.41
C LYS A 16 38.30 10.37 19.34
N ASP A 17 36.97 10.40 19.23
CA ASP A 17 36.04 11.49 18.93
C ASP A 17 35.75 11.89 17.47
N LYS A 18 34.59 11.36 17.01
CA LYS A 18 33.76 11.84 15.91
C LYS A 18 33.12 13.19 16.31
N ALA A 19 33.73 14.30 15.92
CA ALA A 19 33.06 15.59 15.80
C ALA A 19 33.99 16.58 15.10
N SER A 20 34.06 16.55 13.76
CA SER A 20 34.52 17.65 12.88
C SER A 20 34.64 17.17 11.43
N CYS A 21 33.50 17.02 10.75
CA CYS A 21 33.48 17.00 9.28
C CYS A 21 32.19 17.64 8.74
N PHE A 22 31.70 18.66 9.47
CA PHE A 22 30.47 19.40 9.18
C PHE A 22 30.81 20.89 8.98
N ALA A 23 31.73 21.18 8.06
CA ALA A 23 32.03 22.57 7.68
C ALA A 23 32.83 22.66 6.36
N ILE A 24 32.42 21.98 5.27
CA ILE A 24 32.76 22.31 3.86
C ILE A 24 31.68 21.65 2.97
N THR A 25 30.41 22.04 3.15
CA THR A 25 29.32 21.71 2.19
C THR A 25 28.24 22.79 2.17
N ARG A 26 28.53 23.97 2.75
CA ARG A 26 27.56 25.06 2.94
C ARG A 26 27.87 26.31 2.11
N PHE A 27 28.63 26.16 1.02
CA PHE A 27 29.01 27.28 0.13
C PHE A 27 28.88 27.02 -1.38
N ILE A 28 28.28 25.89 -1.80
CA ILE A 28 28.05 25.56 -3.22
C ILE A 28 26.56 25.24 -3.47
N LEU A 29 25.64 26.01 -2.86
CA LEU A 29 24.20 25.84 -3.05
C LEU A 29 23.45 27.19 -3.13
N LEU A 30 24.12 28.23 -3.62
CA LEU A 30 23.53 29.56 -3.79
C LEU A 30 23.94 30.25 -5.11
N SER A 31 24.08 29.49 -6.21
CA SER A 31 24.42 30.05 -7.53
C SER A 31 23.94 29.18 -8.71
N PHE A 32 22.67 28.78 -8.73
CA PHE A 32 22.02 28.23 -9.94
C PHE A 32 20.61 28.82 -10.07
N PHE A 33 20.55 30.14 -10.27
CA PHE A 33 19.38 30.86 -10.76
C PHE A 33 19.89 31.92 -11.73
N LEU A 34 19.93 31.57 -13.01
CA LEU A 34 19.80 32.40 -14.23
C LEU A 34 20.44 31.63 -15.39
N GLY A 35 19.61 31.32 -16.38
CA GLY A 35 19.99 30.58 -17.57
C GLY A 35 20.94 31.35 -18.50
N LEU A 36 21.46 30.58 -19.46
CA LEU A 36 22.45 30.87 -20.51
C LEU A 36 23.90 30.65 -20.08
N VAL A 37 24.42 29.47 -20.44
CA VAL A 37 25.56 29.26 -21.37
C VAL A 37 25.89 27.76 -21.36
N SER A 38 25.97 27.19 -22.56
CA SER A 38 26.43 25.84 -22.86
C SER A 38 27.89 25.64 -22.42
N CYS A 39 28.16 24.61 -21.61
CA CYS A 39 29.52 24.13 -21.39
C CYS A 39 29.51 22.62 -21.08
N GLN A 40 30.17 21.85 -21.95
CA GLN A 40 30.44 20.43 -21.81
C GLN A 40 31.26 20.16 -20.55
N LEU A 41 30.78 19.28 -19.67
CA LEU A 41 31.56 18.71 -18.58
C LEU A 41 32.00 17.30 -18.98
N ALA A 42 33.25 17.21 -19.43
CA ALA A 42 34.01 15.97 -19.46
C ALA A 42 34.48 15.67 -18.03
N ASP A 43 33.92 14.65 -17.41
CA ASP A 43 34.36 14.17 -16.10
C ASP A 43 35.52 13.17 -16.28
N ASN A 44 36.66 13.46 -15.65
CA ASN A 44 37.88 12.68 -15.75
C ASN A 44 38.48 12.50 -14.34
N ARG A 45 38.41 11.25 -13.88
CA ARG A 45 39.38 10.50 -13.06
C ARG A 45 39.67 10.95 -11.63
N ILE A 46 39.26 10.10 -10.69
CA ILE A 46 40.11 9.68 -9.56
C ILE A 46 40.04 8.15 -9.42
N ARG A 47 41.09 7.44 -9.86
CA ARG A 47 41.45 6.10 -9.35
C ARG A 47 42.92 6.09 -8.98
N GLY A 48 43.17 5.67 -7.74
CA GLY A 48 44.45 5.76 -7.05
C GLY A 48 45.54 4.87 -7.62
N GLN A 49 46.77 5.34 -7.42
CA GLN A 49 48.03 4.70 -7.73
C GLN A 49 48.34 3.52 -6.78
N ILE A 50 48.79 2.41 -7.34
CA ILE A 50 49.82 1.54 -6.75
C ILE A 50 50.89 1.32 -7.84
N ALA A 51 52.11 1.79 -7.59
CA ALA A 51 53.32 1.53 -8.38
C ALA A 51 53.95 0.19 -7.94
N ASN A 52 54.80 -0.56 -8.66
CA ASN A 52 55.72 -0.27 -9.77
C ASN A 52 56.31 -1.62 -10.30
N THR A 53 56.57 -1.78 -11.60
CA THR A 53 57.84 -2.27 -12.23
C THR A 53 57.70 -2.55 -13.75
N SER A 54 58.31 -1.66 -14.54
CA SER A 54 58.99 -1.83 -15.86
C SER A 54 58.29 -2.44 -17.10
N GLY A 55 58.09 -1.60 -18.14
CA GLY A 55 57.98 -1.98 -19.57
C GLY A 55 57.16 -0.97 -20.39
N PRO A 56 57.64 -0.43 -21.54
CA PRO A 56 56.90 0.58 -22.31
C PRO A 56 55.83 -0.08 -23.19
N ASN A 57 54.68 0.58 -23.32
CA ASN A 57 53.54 0.26 -24.18
C ASN A 57 52.53 -0.78 -23.66
N SER A 58 51.55 -0.31 -22.89
CA SER A 58 50.15 -0.73 -23.06
C SER A 58 49.26 0.27 -22.33
N GLU A 59 48.46 1.03 -23.09
CA GLU A 59 47.24 1.66 -22.57
C GLU A 59 46.40 0.59 -21.83
N PRO A 60 45.56 0.95 -20.83
CA PRO A 60 44.58 0.00 -20.30
C PRO A 60 43.77 -0.54 -21.48
N PRO A 61 43.36 -1.82 -21.52
CA PRO A 61 42.70 -2.39 -22.68
C PRO A 61 41.44 -1.58 -22.98
N GLY A 62 41.52 -0.69 -23.97
CA GLY A 62 40.37 -0.08 -24.57
C GLY A 62 39.58 -1.22 -25.20
N PHE A 63 38.31 -1.33 -24.84
CA PHE A 63 37.43 -2.33 -25.44
C PHE A 63 37.48 -2.17 -26.96
N SER A 64 38.03 -3.15 -27.68
CA SER A 64 38.13 -3.10 -29.14
C SER A 64 36.83 -3.61 -29.77
N CYS A 65 36.40 -2.96 -30.85
CA CYS A 65 35.24 -3.34 -31.65
C CYS A 65 35.20 -4.84 -31.99
N ALA A 66 34.04 -5.49 -31.83
CA ALA A 66 33.86 -6.88 -32.27
C ALA A 66 33.89 -6.97 -33.81
N VAL A 67 34.98 -7.48 -34.38
CA VAL A 67 35.20 -7.45 -35.84
C VAL A 67 34.23 -8.38 -36.61
N ASN A 68 33.69 -9.42 -35.95
CA ASN A 68 32.61 -10.28 -36.45
C ASN A 68 31.87 -10.90 -35.27
N ILE A 69 30.53 -10.97 -35.33
CA ILE A 69 29.70 -11.72 -34.36
C ILE A 69 29.56 -13.20 -34.77
N ASP A 70 30.18 -13.61 -35.89
CA ASP A 70 30.17 -14.98 -36.39
C ASP A 70 31.17 -15.89 -35.64
N ALA A 71 30.72 -17.12 -35.38
CA ALA A 71 31.14 -18.07 -34.35
C ALA A 71 32.51 -18.75 -34.53
N SER A 72 33.54 -18.06 -35.05
CA SER A 72 34.84 -18.68 -35.37
C SER A 72 36.06 -18.24 -34.56
N ASP A 73 35.99 -17.26 -33.65
CA ASP A 73 37.13 -16.92 -32.77
C ASP A 73 36.71 -16.31 -31.40
N PRO A 74 36.69 -17.10 -30.29
CA PRO A 74 36.26 -16.65 -28.97
C PRO A 74 37.31 -15.90 -28.13
N GLN A 75 38.56 -15.70 -28.60
CA GLN A 75 39.68 -15.45 -27.67
C GLN A 75 40.21 -14.01 -27.59
N SER A 76 39.60 -13.00 -28.22
CA SER A 76 40.13 -11.61 -28.12
C SER A 76 39.10 -10.49 -27.95
N PHE A 77 37.86 -10.83 -27.61
CA PHE A 77 36.74 -9.89 -27.60
C PHE A 77 35.95 -10.10 -26.30
N GLY A 78 35.30 -9.05 -25.77
CA GLY A 78 34.63 -9.12 -24.46
C GLY A 78 33.80 -10.40 -24.29
N GLN A 79 33.80 -11.01 -23.11
CA GLN A 79 33.18 -12.33 -22.86
C GLN A 79 31.64 -12.31 -22.89
N GLY A 80 31.02 -11.20 -23.29
CA GLY A 80 29.58 -10.99 -23.19
C GLY A 80 29.09 -10.99 -21.74
N THR A 81 29.95 -10.57 -20.81
CA THR A 81 29.69 -10.44 -19.37
C THR A 81 29.58 -8.97 -19.00
N GLU A 82 29.04 -8.66 -17.82
CA GLU A 82 28.93 -7.28 -17.34
C GLU A 82 30.31 -6.57 -17.27
N GLN A 83 31.37 -7.29 -16.89
CA GLN A 83 32.72 -6.73 -16.79
C GLN A 83 33.44 -6.65 -18.15
N LEU A 84 33.02 -7.48 -19.11
CA LEU A 84 33.60 -7.57 -20.45
C LEU A 84 32.47 -7.73 -21.48
N PRO A 85 31.72 -6.66 -21.80
CA PRO A 85 30.60 -6.72 -22.74
C PRO A 85 31.08 -6.89 -24.18
N PHE A 86 30.20 -7.37 -25.04
CA PHE A 86 30.39 -7.29 -26.49
C PHE A 86 30.17 -5.85 -26.96
N VAL A 87 31.21 -5.24 -27.54
CA VAL A 87 31.14 -3.85 -28.00
C VAL A 87 30.76 -3.77 -29.47
N LEU A 88 29.63 -3.09 -29.73
CA LEU A 88 29.08 -2.86 -31.06
C LEU A 88 29.55 -1.49 -31.59
N CYS A 89 30.23 -1.50 -32.73
CA CYS A 89 30.84 -0.34 -33.37
C CYS A 89 30.24 0.01 -34.73
N GLY A 90 29.42 -0.88 -35.31
CA GLY A 90 28.86 -0.72 -36.64
C GLY A 90 27.54 -1.45 -36.80
N ALA A 91 26.67 -0.90 -37.63
CA ALA A 91 25.32 -1.42 -37.90
C ALA A 91 25.30 -2.87 -38.38
N GLY A 92 26.35 -3.32 -39.09
CA GLY A 92 26.48 -4.71 -39.53
C GLY A 92 26.57 -5.72 -38.38
N GLN A 93 27.12 -5.33 -37.23
CA GLN A 93 27.17 -6.20 -36.05
C GLN A 93 25.78 -6.33 -35.42
N LEU A 94 25.05 -5.22 -35.28
CA LEU A 94 23.67 -5.28 -34.80
C LEU A 94 22.77 -6.09 -35.76
N ALA A 95 22.97 -5.95 -37.07
CA ALA A 95 22.29 -6.78 -38.06
C ALA A 95 22.64 -8.27 -37.92
N ALA A 96 23.90 -8.63 -37.66
CA ALA A 96 24.30 -10.00 -37.41
C ALA A 96 23.69 -10.58 -36.11
N LEU A 97 23.57 -9.76 -35.06
CA LEU A 97 22.88 -10.16 -33.82
C LEU A 97 21.40 -10.48 -34.06
N SER A 98 20.78 -9.86 -35.07
CA SER A 98 19.40 -10.11 -35.45
C SER A 98 19.17 -11.42 -36.22
N ASP A 99 20.23 -12.10 -36.66
CA ASP A 99 20.12 -13.41 -37.29
C ASP A 99 19.69 -14.46 -36.25
N PRO A 100 18.57 -15.19 -36.46
CA PRO A 100 18.16 -16.27 -35.57
C PRO A 100 19.22 -17.36 -35.31
N GLY A 101 20.18 -17.54 -36.24
CA GLY A 101 21.34 -18.43 -36.07
C GLY A 101 22.27 -18.01 -34.93
N ASN A 102 22.22 -16.74 -34.52
CA ASN A 102 23.01 -16.18 -33.43
C ASN A 102 22.26 -16.09 -32.09
N SER A 103 21.13 -16.79 -31.96
CA SER A 103 20.31 -16.82 -30.73
C SER A 103 21.05 -17.27 -29.47
N HIS A 104 22.15 -18.00 -29.61
CA HIS A 104 23.05 -18.38 -28.50
C HIS A 104 23.77 -17.18 -27.83
N LEU A 105 23.65 -15.98 -28.40
CA LEU A 105 24.21 -14.74 -27.86
C LEU A 105 23.15 -13.85 -27.18
N TRP A 106 21.86 -14.19 -27.27
CA TRP A 106 20.77 -13.32 -26.80
C TRP A 106 20.62 -13.25 -25.27
N ASP A 107 21.46 -13.96 -24.52
CA ASP A 107 21.59 -13.92 -23.06
C ASP A 107 22.83 -13.12 -22.60
N LYS A 108 23.54 -12.45 -23.52
CA LYS A 108 24.83 -11.79 -23.26
C LYS A 108 24.71 -10.26 -23.08
N TYR A 109 25.80 -9.66 -22.61
CA TYR A 109 25.93 -8.21 -22.42
C TYR A 109 26.51 -7.53 -23.66
N PHE A 110 25.82 -6.50 -24.15
CA PHE A 110 26.19 -5.68 -25.30
C PHE A 110 26.25 -4.21 -24.91
N GLN A 111 27.22 -3.49 -25.48
CA GLN A 111 27.37 -2.05 -25.31
C GLN A 111 27.66 -1.37 -26.65
N LEU A 112 27.07 -0.21 -26.91
CA LEU A 112 27.43 0.60 -28.08
C LEU A 112 28.70 1.42 -27.82
N GLN A 113 29.58 1.50 -28.83
CA GLN A 113 30.74 2.40 -28.84
C GLN A 113 30.51 3.69 -29.63
N GLY A 114 29.47 3.73 -30.45
CA GLY A 114 29.13 4.87 -31.30
C GLY A 114 27.73 4.71 -31.89
N ASP A 115 27.28 5.76 -32.57
CA ASP A 115 25.98 5.76 -33.24
C ASP A 115 25.96 4.75 -34.40
N LEU A 116 24.86 4.02 -34.51
CA LEU A 116 24.66 3.00 -35.54
C LEU A 116 23.60 3.46 -36.54
N ALA A 117 23.92 3.43 -37.83
CA ALA A 117 22.98 3.74 -38.91
C ALA A 117 22.67 2.47 -39.73
N MET A 118 21.45 1.97 -39.58
CA MET A 118 20.96 0.81 -40.32
C MET A 118 20.71 1.19 -41.79
N THR A 119 21.19 0.35 -42.71
CA THR A 119 21.08 0.61 -44.16
C THR A 119 20.13 -0.34 -44.88
N GLY A 120 19.52 -1.29 -44.17
CA GLY A 120 18.66 -2.32 -44.73
C GLY A 120 17.75 -2.95 -43.67
N PRO A 121 16.79 -3.79 -44.09
CA PRO A 121 15.86 -4.43 -43.17
C PRO A 121 16.58 -5.41 -42.25
N ILE A 122 16.08 -5.54 -41.03
CA ILE A 122 16.54 -6.53 -40.06
C ILE A 122 15.39 -7.40 -39.57
N SER A 123 15.74 -8.57 -39.02
CA SER A 123 14.77 -9.39 -38.28
C SER A 123 14.69 -8.92 -36.82
N PRO A 124 13.60 -9.19 -36.09
CA PRO A 124 13.56 -8.93 -34.65
C PRO A 124 14.56 -9.79 -33.88
N ILE A 125 15.26 -9.20 -32.91
CA ILE A 125 16.13 -9.93 -31.96
C ILE A 125 15.24 -10.57 -30.89
N GLY A 126 15.40 -11.87 -30.62
CA GLY A 126 14.53 -12.60 -29.69
C GLY A 126 13.20 -13.03 -30.31
N ASN A 127 12.76 -14.24 -30.00
CA ASN A 127 11.49 -14.80 -30.47
C ASN A 127 10.75 -15.55 -29.35
N SER A 128 9.55 -16.06 -29.62
CA SER A 128 8.70 -16.73 -28.61
C SER A 128 9.29 -18.03 -28.03
N ILE A 129 10.30 -18.62 -28.69
CA ILE A 129 11.02 -19.82 -28.22
C ILE A 129 12.29 -19.42 -27.46
N THR A 130 13.01 -18.41 -27.95
CA THR A 130 14.23 -17.89 -27.36
C THR A 130 14.14 -16.37 -27.27
N PRO A 131 13.54 -15.84 -26.20
CA PRO A 131 13.51 -14.41 -25.94
C PRO A 131 14.93 -13.87 -25.70
N PHE A 132 15.15 -12.59 -25.98
CA PHE A 132 16.35 -11.92 -25.53
C PHE A 132 16.28 -11.71 -24.01
N SER A 133 17.30 -12.17 -23.30
CA SER A 133 17.41 -12.09 -21.83
C SER A 133 18.70 -11.39 -21.37
N GLY A 134 19.52 -10.95 -22.32
CA GLY A 134 20.77 -10.24 -22.08
C GLY A 134 20.59 -8.76 -21.74
N VAL A 135 21.68 -8.01 -21.90
CA VAL A 135 21.73 -6.57 -21.65
C VAL A 135 22.15 -5.82 -22.91
N LEU A 136 21.43 -4.76 -23.26
CA LEU A 136 21.87 -3.77 -24.25
C LEU A 136 22.01 -2.40 -23.57
N ASP A 137 23.24 -1.94 -23.42
CA ASP A 137 23.55 -0.57 -22.98
C ASP A 137 23.92 0.29 -24.19
N GLY A 138 23.03 1.21 -24.56
CA GLY A 138 23.29 2.18 -25.62
C GLY A 138 24.42 3.14 -25.28
N ASN A 139 24.83 3.26 -24.01
CA ASN A 139 25.90 4.15 -23.56
C ASN A 139 25.72 5.62 -24.02
N GLY A 140 24.47 6.05 -24.23
CA GLY A 140 24.11 7.37 -24.73
C GLY A 140 24.14 7.53 -26.26
N HIS A 141 24.34 6.45 -27.02
CA HIS A 141 24.39 6.46 -28.49
C HIS A 141 23.03 6.22 -29.15
N THR A 142 22.98 6.55 -30.44
CA THR A 142 21.78 6.44 -31.27
C THR A 142 21.84 5.22 -32.19
N ILE A 143 20.73 4.50 -32.32
CA ILE A 143 20.49 3.58 -33.44
C ILE A 143 19.46 4.23 -34.36
N SER A 144 19.81 4.40 -35.63
CA SER A 144 18.97 5.06 -36.64
C SER A 144 18.60 4.14 -37.80
N GLY A 145 17.44 4.40 -38.41
CA GLY A 145 17.03 3.75 -39.66
C GLY A 145 16.56 2.29 -39.52
N ILE A 146 16.14 1.87 -38.32
CA ILE A 146 15.59 0.53 -38.10
C ILE A 146 14.37 0.35 -39.00
N ASN A 147 14.37 -0.68 -39.85
CA ASN A 147 13.26 -0.97 -40.74
C ASN A 147 12.87 -2.44 -40.60
N ILE A 148 11.66 -2.69 -40.11
CA ILE A 148 11.13 -4.03 -39.88
C ILE A 148 9.72 -4.10 -40.46
N THR A 149 9.52 -5.04 -41.37
CA THR A 149 8.20 -5.40 -41.91
C THR A 149 7.97 -6.88 -41.64
N SER A 150 6.95 -7.24 -40.85
CA SER A 150 6.66 -8.63 -40.51
C SER A 150 5.25 -9.04 -40.95
N SER A 151 5.14 -10.12 -41.71
CA SER A 151 3.86 -10.67 -42.19
C SER A 151 3.51 -12.05 -41.61
N GLY A 152 4.28 -12.58 -40.66
CA GLY A 152 4.17 -14.00 -40.26
C GLY A 152 4.21 -14.33 -38.77
N SER A 153 4.72 -13.43 -37.90
CA SER A 153 4.79 -13.66 -36.45
C SER A 153 4.50 -12.39 -35.65
N HIS A 154 3.88 -12.56 -34.49
CA HIS A 154 3.70 -11.52 -33.47
C HIS A 154 5.05 -11.05 -32.89
N GLY A 155 5.03 -9.96 -32.11
CA GLY A 155 6.21 -9.46 -31.40
C GLY A 155 7.19 -8.78 -32.36
N ILE A 156 6.92 -7.51 -32.67
CA ILE A 156 7.59 -6.77 -33.74
C ILE A 156 8.24 -5.51 -33.16
N GLY A 157 9.55 -5.43 -33.29
CA GLY A 157 10.39 -4.33 -32.84
C GLY A 157 11.86 -4.70 -33.05
N LEU A 158 12.79 -3.81 -32.69
CA LEU A 158 14.22 -4.17 -32.68
C LEU A 158 14.44 -5.49 -31.91
N PHE A 159 13.73 -5.65 -30.80
CA PHE A 159 13.53 -6.90 -30.10
C PHE A 159 12.11 -7.43 -30.33
N GLY A 160 11.96 -8.67 -30.78
CA GLY A 160 10.65 -9.29 -30.93
C GLY A 160 10.07 -9.67 -29.58
N TYR A 161 10.85 -10.44 -28.81
CA TYR A 161 10.50 -10.93 -27.48
C TYR A 161 11.67 -10.74 -26.51
N THR A 162 11.37 -10.24 -25.31
CA THR A 162 12.32 -10.15 -24.20
C THR A 162 11.79 -10.83 -22.95
N ASP A 163 12.69 -11.45 -22.19
CA ASP A 163 12.39 -12.08 -20.90
C ASP A 163 13.56 -11.87 -19.93
N GLY A 164 13.36 -11.08 -18.87
CA GLY A 164 14.42 -10.73 -17.91
C GLY A 164 15.50 -9.80 -18.44
N ALA A 165 15.32 -9.21 -19.63
CA ALA A 165 16.33 -8.36 -20.27
C ALA A 165 16.50 -7.00 -19.59
N VAL A 166 17.64 -6.36 -19.82
CA VAL A 166 17.90 -4.96 -19.44
C VAL A 166 18.31 -4.15 -20.67
N ILE A 167 17.52 -3.13 -21.03
CA ILE A 167 17.81 -2.25 -22.18
C ILE A 167 17.82 -0.81 -21.70
N LYS A 168 18.92 -0.08 -21.93
CA LYS A 168 19.07 1.27 -21.38
C LYS A 168 19.96 2.21 -22.18
N ASN A 169 19.83 3.51 -21.89
CA ASN A 169 20.69 4.59 -22.36
C ASN A 169 20.82 4.67 -23.89
N ILE A 170 19.69 4.64 -24.61
CA ILE A 170 19.70 4.54 -26.07
C ILE A 170 18.67 5.45 -26.72
N THR A 171 19.05 6.08 -27.83
CA THR A 171 18.11 6.80 -28.71
C THR A 171 17.83 5.96 -29.94
N LEU A 172 16.56 5.80 -30.30
CA LEU A 172 16.10 5.15 -31.53
C LEU A 172 15.54 6.22 -32.46
N GLN A 173 16.17 6.41 -33.62
CA GLN A 173 15.83 7.52 -34.53
C GLN A 173 15.39 7.02 -35.90
N ASN A 174 14.41 7.67 -36.53
CA ASN A 174 13.98 7.38 -37.91
C ASN A 174 13.65 5.90 -38.13
N SER A 175 12.97 5.29 -37.15
CA SER A 175 12.65 3.87 -37.16
C SER A 175 11.27 3.62 -37.75
N MET A 176 11.13 2.61 -38.59
CA MET A 176 9.88 2.24 -39.25
C MET A 176 9.55 0.77 -38.94
N ILE A 177 8.45 0.58 -38.20
CA ILE A 177 7.90 -0.73 -37.84
C ILE A 177 6.55 -0.88 -38.53
N ASP A 178 6.49 -1.79 -39.50
CA ASP A 178 5.25 -2.15 -40.18
C ASP A 178 4.84 -3.57 -39.78
N ALA A 179 3.86 -3.62 -38.87
CA ALA A 179 3.34 -4.85 -38.32
C ALA A 179 2.26 -5.50 -39.18
N GLN A 180 1.80 -4.84 -40.26
CA GLN A 180 0.80 -5.31 -41.21
C GLN A 180 -0.53 -5.73 -40.57
N GLY A 181 -0.61 -6.90 -39.94
CA GLY A 181 -1.78 -7.39 -39.18
C GLY A 181 -1.43 -8.18 -37.92
N GLN A 182 -0.17 -8.19 -37.52
CA GLN A 182 0.31 -8.91 -36.34
C GLN A 182 0.18 -8.07 -35.07
N ASP A 183 -0.01 -8.74 -33.95
CA ASP A 183 -0.06 -8.12 -32.62
C ASP A 183 1.33 -7.85 -32.00
N TRP A 184 1.35 -6.96 -31.01
CA TRP A 184 2.52 -6.59 -30.20
C TRP A 184 3.62 -5.92 -31.02
N ALA A 185 3.46 -4.62 -31.30
CA ALA A 185 4.44 -3.85 -32.05
C ALA A 185 4.95 -2.65 -31.24
N GLY A 186 6.27 -2.43 -31.28
CA GLY A 186 6.88 -1.20 -30.82
C GLY A 186 8.25 -0.99 -31.43
N VAL A 187 8.77 0.25 -31.39
CA VAL A 187 10.07 0.54 -32.01
C VAL A 187 11.18 -0.27 -31.35
N LEU A 188 11.18 -0.33 -30.02
CA LEU A 188 12.18 -1.08 -29.27
C LEU A 188 11.78 -2.54 -29.11
N ILE A 189 10.59 -2.84 -28.57
CA ILE A 189 10.19 -4.20 -28.21
C ILE A 189 8.77 -4.52 -28.68
N GLY A 190 8.59 -5.69 -29.29
CA GLY A 190 7.26 -6.26 -29.52
C GLY A 190 6.59 -6.66 -28.21
N LYS A 191 7.12 -7.71 -27.57
CA LYS A 191 6.64 -8.22 -26.27
C LYS A 191 7.74 -8.29 -25.22
N ALA A 192 7.47 -7.77 -24.03
CA ALA A 192 8.40 -7.72 -22.92
C ALA A 192 7.86 -8.43 -21.67
N THR A 193 8.65 -9.32 -21.09
CA THR A 193 8.38 -10.00 -19.82
C THR A 193 9.55 -9.81 -18.86
N GLN A 194 9.27 -9.47 -17.60
CA GLN A 194 10.25 -9.16 -16.55
C GLN A 194 11.41 -8.23 -17.01
N THR A 195 11.16 -7.39 -17.99
CA THR A 195 12.21 -6.62 -18.70
C THR A 195 12.32 -5.22 -18.11
N LYS A 196 13.55 -4.73 -17.95
CA LYS A 196 13.85 -3.39 -17.44
C LYS A 196 14.31 -2.48 -18.56
N ILE A 197 13.58 -1.39 -18.78
CA ILE A 197 13.82 -0.38 -19.80
C ILE A 197 14.03 0.96 -19.09
N SER A 198 15.16 1.61 -19.34
CA SER A 198 15.44 2.91 -18.70
C SER A 198 16.24 3.84 -19.57
N ASN A 199 15.93 5.14 -19.55
CA ASN A 199 16.67 6.14 -20.34
C ASN A 199 16.68 5.80 -21.84
N VAL A 200 15.48 5.59 -22.39
CA VAL A 200 15.27 5.31 -23.81
C VAL A 200 14.51 6.47 -24.45
N THR A 201 14.99 6.94 -25.60
CA THR A 201 14.32 7.99 -26.39
C THR A 201 13.95 7.45 -27.76
N VAL A 202 12.71 7.67 -28.21
CA VAL A 202 12.26 7.36 -29.58
C VAL A 202 11.95 8.66 -30.32
N GLU A 203 12.69 8.90 -31.40
CA GLU A 203 12.59 10.08 -32.26
C GLU A 203 12.21 9.68 -33.69
N SER A 204 11.18 10.30 -34.26
CA SER A 204 10.69 10.00 -35.61
C SER A 204 10.45 8.48 -35.82
N GLY A 205 9.96 7.82 -34.78
CA GLY A 205 9.58 6.41 -34.81
C GLY A 205 8.15 6.25 -35.35
N ILE A 206 7.98 5.39 -36.35
CA ILE A 206 6.67 5.11 -36.95
C ILE A 206 6.33 3.65 -36.68
N VAL A 207 5.21 3.41 -36.01
CA VAL A 207 4.64 2.07 -35.81
C VAL A 207 3.27 2.02 -36.47
N THR A 208 3.10 1.14 -37.46
CA THR A 208 1.86 1.03 -38.25
C THR A 208 1.42 -0.43 -38.44
N GLY A 209 0.12 -0.65 -38.59
CA GLY A 209 -0.45 -1.96 -38.94
C GLY A 209 -1.93 -2.06 -38.56
N THR A 210 -2.52 -3.25 -38.76
CA THR A 210 -3.94 -3.54 -38.51
C THR A 210 -4.19 -4.49 -37.33
N GLY A 211 -3.12 -4.89 -36.63
CA GLY A 211 -3.19 -5.70 -35.42
C GLY A 211 -3.46 -4.88 -34.15
N SER A 212 -3.19 -5.49 -33.00
CA SER A 212 -3.47 -4.93 -31.67
C SER A 212 -2.20 -4.77 -30.82
N TYR A 213 -2.30 -3.91 -29.79
CA TYR A 213 -1.26 -3.67 -28.78
C TYR A 213 0.00 -3.05 -29.35
N TYR A 214 -0.16 -1.87 -29.94
CA TYR A 214 0.95 -1.10 -30.52
C TYR A 214 1.37 0.02 -29.59
N GLY A 215 2.67 0.16 -29.35
CA GLY A 215 3.24 1.26 -28.55
C GLY A 215 4.46 1.86 -29.22
N GLY A 216 4.80 3.11 -28.92
CA GLY A 216 5.99 3.75 -29.49
C GLY A 216 7.30 3.12 -29.03
N ILE A 217 7.35 2.58 -27.79
CA ILE A 217 8.51 1.86 -27.26
C ILE A 217 8.24 0.36 -27.24
N VAL A 218 7.12 -0.05 -26.62
CA VAL A 218 6.78 -1.47 -26.40
C VAL A 218 5.35 -1.78 -26.82
N GLY A 219 5.13 -2.91 -27.50
CA GLY A 219 3.79 -3.42 -27.79
C GLY A 219 3.06 -3.94 -26.56
N ASP A 220 3.46 -5.10 -26.03
CA ASP A 220 2.92 -5.70 -24.79
C ASP A 220 4.00 -5.79 -23.70
N PHE A 221 3.67 -5.33 -22.51
CA PHE A 221 4.66 -5.02 -21.49
C PHE A 221 4.34 -5.63 -20.12
N ARG A 222 5.33 -6.34 -19.57
CA ARG A 222 5.46 -6.67 -18.15
C ARG A 222 6.90 -6.42 -17.72
N GLY A 223 7.10 -5.47 -16.80
CA GLY A 223 8.44 -5.11 -16.32
C GLY A 223 8.50 -3.68 -15.78
N GLU A 224 9.67 -3.07 -15.85
CA GLU A 224 9.91 -1.68 -15.41
C GLU A 224 10.30 -0.80 -16.61
N LEU A 225 9.56 0.27 -16.86
CA LEU A 225 9.87 1.29 -17.87
C LEU A 225 10.03 2.63 -17.16
N LYS A 226 11.21 3.23 -17.27
CA LYS A 226 11.48 4.52 -16.60
C LYS A 226 12.30 5.51 -17.39
N ASP A 227 12.19 6.77 -17.01
CA ASP A 227 13.05 7.87 -17.49
C ASP A 227 13.14 7.90 -19.02
N SER A 228 12.03 7.65 -19.71
CA SER A 228 12.01 7.39 -21.15
C SER A 228 11.06 8.34 -21.88
N THR A 229 11.32 8.58 -23.16
CA THR A 229 10.61 9.60 -23.94
C THR A 229 10.24 9.11 -25.33
N VAL A 230 9.02 9.41 -25.77
CA VAL A 230 8.62 9.35 -27.18
C VAL A 230 8.38 10.77 -27.66
N ASP A 231 9.15 11.22 -28.64
CA ASP A 231 9.06 12.58 -29.18
C ASP A 231 7.85 12.77 -30.11
N ALA A 232 7.43 14.02 -30.29
CA ALA A 232 6.30 14.47 -31.09
C ALA A 232 6.43 14.13 -32.58
N SER A 233 7.66 13.92 -33.08
CA SER A 233 7.87 13.48 -34.46
C SER A 233 7.47 12.01 -34.72
N SER A 234 7.23 11.23 -33.66
CA SER A 234 6.84 9.82 -33.76
C SER A 234 5.32 9.67 -34.01
N GLN A 235 4.89 8.52 -34.52
CA GLN A 235 3.48 8.19 -34.74
C GLN A 235 3.21 6.71 -34.45
N VAL A 236 2.10 6.43 -33.77
CA VAL A 236 1.63 5.07 -33.49
C VAL A 236 0.21 4.91 -34.01
N ASN A 237 0.07 4.12 -35.07
CA ASN A 237 -1.20 3.88 -35.75
C ASN A 237 -1.51 2.38 -35.71
N GLY A 238 -2.58 2.01 -35.02
CA GLY A 238 -3.02 0.63 -34.90
C GLY A 238 -4.53 0.48 -35.02
N ASN A 239 -5.00 -0.76 -34.97
CA ASN A 239 -6.43 -1.06 -35.04
C ASN A 239 -7.05 -1.04 -33.64
N THR A 240 -6.88 -2.08 -32.84
CA THR A 240 -7.71 -2.25 -31.63
C THR A 240 -7.24 -1.46 -30.42
N THR A 241 -5.97 -1.61 -30.04
CA THR A 241 -5.40 -1.06 -28.79
C THR A 241 -4.07 -0.42 -29.10
N VAL A 242 -3.94 0.88 -28.82
CA VAL A 242 -2.75 1.67 -29.16
C VAL A 242 -2.36 2.57 -28.00
N GLY A 243 -1.06 2.59 -27.67
CA GLY A 243 -0.49 3.51 -26.69
C GLY A 243 0.62 4.36 -27.31
N GLY A 244 0.87 5.54 -26.77
CA GLY A 244 2.00 6.36 -27.26
C GLY A 244 3.37 5.75 -26.93
N ALA A 245 3.55 5.19 -25.73
CA ALA A 245 4.76 4.45 -25.37
C ALA A 245 4.51 2.93 -25.29
N VAL A 246 3.42 2.53 -24.65
CA VAL A 246 3.12 1.12 -24.34
C VAL A 246 1.74 0.75 -24.88
N GLY A 247 1.65 -0.24 -25.76
CA GLY A 247 0.37 -0.68 -26.32
C GLY A 247 -0.54 -1.31 -25.27
N SER A 248 -0.03 -2.31 -24.54
CA SER A 248 -0.78 -3.06 -23.53
C SER A 248 0.10 -3.45 -22.36
N ILE A 249 -0.49 -3.41 -21.17
CA ILE A 249 -0.03 -4.14 -20.00
C ILE A 249 -1.09 -5.20 -19.74
N TYR A 250 -0.79 -6.47 -20.05
CA TYR A 250 -1.75 -7.55 -19.91
C TYR A 250 -1.20 -8.72 -19.09
N ASP A 251 -1.87 -9.08 -17.99
CA ASP A 251 -1.58 -10.33 -17.25
C ASP A 251 -2.74 -11.34 -17.27
N ALA A 252 -2.46 -12.58 -17.68
CA ALA A 252 -3.46 -13.60 -17.98
C ALA A 252 -3.35 -14.88 -17.14
N ALA A 253 -2.23 -15.17 -16.48
CA ALA A 253 -1.97 -16.54 -16.02
C ALA A 253 -0.97 -16.78 -14.88
N THR A 254 -0.13 -15.81 -14.49
CA THR A 254 1.01 -16.12 -13.57
C THR A 254 1.15 -15.20 -12.37
N CYS A 255 0.54 -14.02 -12.40
CA CYS A 255 0.71 -13.04 -11.35
C CYS A 255 -0.11 -13.42 -10.10
N SER A 256 0.63 -13.82 -9.06
CA SER A 256 0.12 -14.04 -7.71
C SER A 256 -0.04 -12.70 -7.01
N ARG A 257 -1.03 -12.60 -6.12
CA ARG A 257 -1.23 -11.46 -5.19
C ARG A 257 0.01 -11.15 -4.32
N THR A 258 0.97 -12.09 -4.26
CA THR A 258 2.23 -12.01 -3.51
C THR A 258 3.47 -11.79 -4.38
N SER A 259 3.33 -11.68 -5.70
CA SER A 259 4.47 -11.63 -6.63
C SER A 259 5.07 -10.21 -6.74
N GLU A 260 6.40 -10.14 -6.81
CA GLU A 260 7.17 -8.93 -7.16
C GLU A 260 6.95 -8.51 -8.63
N GLU A 261 6.13 -9.25 -9.39
CA GLU A 261 5.87 -9.06 -10.83
C GLU A 261 4.88 -7.90 -11.08
N ARG A 262 5.26 -6.69 -10.66
CA ARG A 262 4.52 -5.45 -10.94
C ARG A 262 5.00 -4.84 -12.26
N ALA A 263 4.06 -4.46 -13.13
CA ALA A 263 4.39 -3.58 -14.25
C ALA A 263 4.44 -2.13 -13.74
N ILE A 264 5.60 -1.48 -13.88
CA ILE A 264 5.85 -0.13 -13.38
C ILE A 264 6.25 0.77 -14.55
N ILE A 265 5.52 1.86 -14.72
CA ILE A 265 5.85 2.96 -15.63
C ILE A 265 6.10 4.20 -14.78
N ASN A 266 7.32 4.72 -14.79
CA ASN A 266 7.72 5.84 -13.95
C ASN A 266 8.52 6.88 -14.72
N ASN A 267 8.12 8.15 -14.68
CA ASN A 267 8.85 9.22 -15.38
C ASN A 267 8.97 8.95 -16.89
N VAL A 268 7.85 8.60 -17.52
CA VAL A 268 7.78 8.41 -18.97
C VAL A 268 6.97 9.52 -19.60
N GLN A 269 7.49 10.10 -20.68
CA GLN A 269 6.90 11.26 -21.35
C GLN A 269 6.62 10.94 -22.82
N THR A 270 5.39 11.13 -23.26
CA THR A 270 5.02 10.96 -24.67
C THR A 270 4.48 12.26 -25.24
N HIS A 271 4.96 12.60 -26.44
CA HIS A 271 4.55 13.81 -27.15
C HIS A 271 3.96 13.51 -28.52
N ASN A 272 3.95 12.24 -28.93
CA ASN A 272 3.46 11.78 -30.21
C ASN A 272 1.93 11.70 -30.28
N ASP A 273 1.39 11.90 -31.47
CA ASP A 273 -0.02 11.61 -31.73
C ASP A 273 -0.26 10.10 -31.76
N VAL A 274 -1.44 9.70 -31.28
CA VAL A 274 -1.89 8.31 -31.21
C VAL A 274 -3.21 8.18 -31.95
N VAL A 275 -3.27 7.28 -32.93
CA VAL A 275 -4.49 7.01 -33.69
C VAL A 275 -4.82 5.52 -33.63
N ALA A 276 -5.93 5.19 -32.97
CA ALA A 276 -6.52 3.86 -32.99
C ALA A 276 -7.78 3.87 -33.86
N VAL A 277 -7.82 3.09 -34.94
CA VAL A 277 -9.04 2.96 -35.75
C VAL A 277 -10.16 2.24 -34.97
N GLY A 278 -9.77 1.40 -34.02
CA GLY A 278 -10.62 0.59 -33.16
C GLY A 278 -10.83 1.20 -31.78
N ASN A 279 -10.92 0.34 -30.77
CA ASN A 279 -11.66 0.66 -29.55
C ASN A 279 -10.87 1.42 -28.48
N VAL A 280 -9.59 1.12 -28.26
CA VAL A 280 -8.86 1.58 -27.07
C VAL A 280 -7.62 2.37 -27.49
N ALA A 281 -7.46 3.58 -26.94
CA ALA A 281 -6.25 4.35 -27.15
C ALA A 281 -5.86 5.17 -25.92
N GLY A 282 -4.56 5.24 -25.65
CA GLY A 282 -4.00 6.12 -24.63
C GLY A 282 -2.76 6.85 -25.13
N GLY A 283 -2.58 8.11 -24.75
CA GLY A 283 -1.39 8.87 -25.15
C GLY A 283 -0.09 8.32 -24.55
N LEU A 284 -0.15 7.59 -23.44
CA LEU A 284 0.99 6.86 -22.86
C LEU A 284 0.80 5.35 -22.96
N VAL A 285 -0.30 4.84 -22.40
CA VAL A 285 -0.60 3.40 -22.34
C VAL A 285 -1.95 3.12 -23.00
N GLY A 286 -2.02 2.20 -23.96
CA GLY A 286 -3.28 1.83 -24.57
C GLY A 286 -4.24 1.22 -23.55
N GLN A 287 -3.84 0.12 -22.91
CA GLN A 287 -4.62 -0.52 -21.86
C GLN A 287 -3.75 -1.09 -20.73
N MET A 288 -4.34 -1.16 -19.54
CA MET A 288 -3.87 -1.88 -18.38
C MET A 288 -4.95 -2.87 -18.00
N ASN A 289 -4.68 -4.18 -18.11
CA ASN A 289 -5.73 -5.19 -17.95
C ASN A 289 -5.19 -6.47 -17.30
N SER A 290 -5.88 -6.95 -16.26
CA SER A 290 -5.61 -8.24 -15.61
C SER A 290 -6.73 -9.25 -15.90
N ALA A 291 -6.42 -10.54 -15.89
CA ALA A 291 -7.46 -11.57 -15.88
C ALA A 291 -8.27 -11.52 -14.57
N TRP A 292 -9.57 -11.77 -14.68
CA TRP A 292 -10.52 -11.78 -13.57
C TRP A 292 -10.07 -12.69 -12.42
N GLY A 293 -10.10 -12.18 -11.19
CA GLY A 293 -9.71 -12.91 -9.97
C GLY A 293 -8.21 -12.87 -9.62
N TYR A 294 -7.37 -12.32 -10.50
CA TYR A 294 -5.93 -12.12 -10.26
C TYR A 294 -5.67 -10.66 -9.87
N GLY A 295 -5.02 -10.45 -8.71
CA GLY A 295 -4.81 -9.12 -8.11
C GLY A 295 -3.54 -8.42 -8.56
N CYS A 296 -3.30 -8.34 -9.88
CA CYS A 296 -2.10 -7.69 -10.40
C CYS A 296 -2.20 -6.18 -10.23
N LEU A 297 -1.19 -5.60 -9.60
CA LEU A 297 -1.11 -4.15 -9.40
C LEU A 297 -0.16 -3.55 -10.45
N PHE A 298 -0.75 -2.89 -11.44
CA PHE A 298 0.01 -2.06 -12.37
C PHE A 298 0.16 -0.64 -11.80
N VAL A 299 1.29 0.03 -12.07
CA VAL A 299 1.56 1.38 -11.55
C VAL A 299 2.03 2.27 -12.70
N VAL A 300 1.34 3.40 -12.88
CA VAL A 300 1.80 4.52 -13.71
C VAL A 300 2.02 5.72 -12.79
N THR A 301 3.23 6.28 -12.79
CA THR A 301 3.58 7.39 -11.92
C THR A 301 4.53 8.39 -12.55
N ASN A 302 4.49 9.66 -12.13
CA ASN A 302 5.34 10.75 -12.63
C ASN A 302 5.39 10.87 -14.16
N SER A 303 4.33 10.46 -14.86
CA SER A 303 4.36 10.29 -16.32
C SER A 303 3.42 11.27 -17.02
N SER A 304 3.70 11.59 -18.28
CA SER A 304 2.92 12.57 -19.03
C SER A 304 2.68 12.18 -20.48
N ALA A 305 1.57 12.67 -21.03
CA ALA A 305 1.22 12.54 -22.44
C ALA A 305 0.68 13.87 -23.00
N SER A 306 1.28 14.39 -24.07
CA SER A 306 0.89 15.69 -24.66
C SER A 306 0.40 15.62 -26.10
N GLY A 307 0.60 14.51 -26.81
CA GLY A 307 0.12 14.34 -28.18
C GLY A 307 -1.38 14.04 -28.24
N ALA A 308 -2.02 14.33 -29.37
CA ALA A 308 -3.45 14.12 -29.54
C ALA A 308 -3.77 12.62 -29.65
N VAL A 309 -4.89 12.21 -29.06
CA VAL A 309 -5.33 10.81 -29.04
C VAL A 309 -6.69 10.69 -29.73
N SER A 310 -6.78 9.86 -30.75
CA SER A 310 -8.02 9.64 -31.51
C SER A 310 -8.40 8.16 -31.58
N GLY A 311 -9.68 7.85 -31.42
CA GLY A 311 -10.19 6.50 -31.70
C GLY A 311 -11.70 6.32 -31.46
N ALA A 312 -12.15 5.08 -31.27
CA ALA A 312 -13.57 4.80 -31.15
C ALA A 312 -14.12 4.98 -29.73
N ASN A 313 -13.74 4.17 -28.73
CA ASN A 313 -14.62 3.90 -27.58
C ASN A 313 -14.03 4.07 -26.17
N TYR A 314 -12.76 3.76 -25.93
CA TYR A 314 -12.09 3.86 -24.63
C TYR A 314 -10.83 4.69 -24.82
N ILE A 315 -11.03 6.00 -24.98
CA ILE A 315 -9.96 6.91 -25.37
C ILE A 315 -9.60 7.79 -24.18
N GLY A 316 -8.33 7.70 -23.76
CA GLY A 316 -7.77 8.51 -22.68
C GLY A 316 -6.58 9.30 -23.16
N GLY A 317 -6.38 10.52 -22.65
CA GLY A 317 -5.17 11.27 -22.97
C GLY A 317 -3.91 10.62 -22.41
N LEU A 318 -3.98 9.94 -21.25
CA LEU A 318 -2.88 9.15 -20.69
C LEU A 318 -3.08 7.65 -20.90
N VAL A 319 -4.23 7.11 -20.45
CA VAL A 319 -4.53 5.67 -20.51
C VAL A 319 -5.92 5.41 -21.07
N GLY A 320 -6.04 4.54 -22.07
CA GLY A 320 -7.33 4.23 -22.68
C GLY A 320 -8.27 3.45 -21.76
N TYR A 321 -7.81 2.31 -21.25
CA TYR A 321 -8.58 1.41 -20.39
C TYR A 321 -7.75 0.91 -19.20
N VAL A 322 -8.36 0.88 -18.01
CA VAL A 322 -7.75 0.36 -16.79
C VAL A 322 -8.65 -0.65 -16.11
N HIS A 323 -8.12 -1.86 -15.89
CA HIS A 323 -8.64 -2.86 -14.99
C HIS A 323 -7.51 -3.28 -14.05
N ASN A 324 -7.64 -2.92 -12.77
CA ASN A 324 -6.64 -3.05 -11.70
C ASN A 324 -5.30 -2.32 -11.96
N GLY A 325 -5.16 -1.06 -11.54
CA GLY A 325 -3.84 -0.39 -11.56
C GLY A 325 -3.82 1.08 -11.18
N ASN A 326 -2.88 1.48 -10.32
CA ASN A 326 -2.81 2.82 -9.75
C ASN A 326 -2.15 3.82 -10.71
N ILE A 327 -2.73 5.03 -10.79
CA ILE A 327 -2.19 6.13 -11.61
C ILE A 327 -2.01 7.35 -10.70
N SER A 328 -0.78 7.86 -10.61
CA SER A 328 -0.45 8.93 -9.68
C SER A 328 0.55 9.94 -10.24
N PHE A 329 0.52 11.19 -9.77
CA PHE A 329 1.51 12.23 -10.13
C PHE A 329 1.70 12.38 -11.66
N SER A 330 0.64 12.13 -12.42
CA SER A 330 0.70 11.95 -13.88
C SER A 330 -0.36 12.80 -14.55
N HIS A 331 -0.11 13.20 -15.80
CA HIS A 331 -1.01 14.14 -16.47
C HIS A 331 -1.08 13.97 -17.98
N ALA A 332 -2.17 14.48 -18.55
CA ALA A 332 -2.37 14.54 -19.99
C ALA A 332 -2.77 15.93 -20.46
N THR A 333 -2.16 16.40 -21.55
CA THR A 333 -2.45 17.72 -22.14
C THR A 333 -2.91 17.66 -23.59
N GLY A 334 -2.79 16.51 -24.24
CA GLY A 334 -3.21 16.32 -25.62
C GLY A 334 -4.73 16.22 -25.76
N ASP A 335 -5.26 16.70 -26.88
CA ASP A 335 -6.70 16.62 -27.18
C ASP A 335 -7.12 15.15 -27.40
N VAL A 336 -8.30 14.81 -26.89
CA VAL A 336 -8.91 13.48 -26.97
C VAL A 336 -10.13 13.52 -27.88
N ASN A 337 -10.13 12.70 -28.94
CA ASN A 337 -11.22 12.60 -29.90
C ASN A 337 -11.75 11.17 -30.00
N ALA A 338 -12.92 10.92 -29.44
CA ALA A 338 -13.61 9.63 -29.49
C ALA A 338 -14.99 9.72 -30.14
N THR A 339 -15.49 8.58 -30.61
CA THR A 339 -16.91 8.45 -31.01
C THR A 339 -17.80 7.89 -29.87
N GLY A 340 -17.19 7.30 -28.84
CA GLY A 340 -17.80 6.65 -27.68
C GLY A 340 -17.36 7.27 -26.34
N ARG A 341 -16.78 6.47 -25.43
CA ARG A 341 -16.29 6.93 -24.11
C ARG A 341 -14.94 7.61 -24.22
N ALA A 342 -14.81 8.72 -23.51
CA ALA A 342 -13.59 9.52 -23.54
C ALA A 342 -13.34 10.20 -22.20
N GLY A 343 -12.07 10.22 -21.80
CA GLY A 343 -11.59 11.03 -20.69
C GLY A 343 -10.29 11.74 -21.05
N GLY A 344 -10.10 12.95 -20.54
CA GLY A 344 -8.85 13.68 -20.81
C GLY A 344 -7.62 12.99 -20.23
N LEU A 345 -7.76 12.25 -19.12
CA LEU A 345 -6.71 11.38 -18.58
C LEU A 345 -6.98 9.90 -18.89
N ILE A 346 -8.17 9.40 -18.53
CA ILE A 346 -8.52 7.98 -18.60
C ILE A 346 -9.85 7.79 -19.34
N GLY A 347 -9.87 6.95 -20.37
CA GLY A 347 -11.12 6.63 -21.09
C GLY A 347 -12.11 5.89 -20.18
N GLU A 348 -11.68 4.76 -19.62
CA GLU A 348 -12.46 3.97 -18.67
C GLU A 348 -11.60 3.28 -17.63
N MET A 349 -12.13 3.20 -16.41
CA MET A 349 -11.63 2.28 -15.40
C MET A 349 -12.76 1.50 -14.73
N ASP A 350 -12.54 0.20 -14.53
CA ASP A 350 -13.46 -0.69 -13.83
C ASP A 350 -12.71 -1.56 -12.82
N ASP A 351 -13.23 -1.63 -11.60
CA ASP A 351 -12.84 -2.64 -10.62
C ASP A 351 -14.10 -3.33 -10.09
N GLN A 352 -14.12 -4.65 -10.26
CA GLN A 352 -15.20 -5.51 -9.75
C GLN A 352 -14.71 -6.41 -8.62
N ASP A 353 -13.40 -6.45 -8.38
CA ASP A 353 -12.84 -7.01 -7.17
C ASP A 353 -12.93 -5.89 -6.11
N ALA A 354 -13.19 -6.20 -4.83
CA ALA A 354 -13.45 -5.19 -3.81
C ALA A 354 -12.20 -4.35 -3.40
N PHE A 355 -11.25 -4.17 -4.31
CA PHE A 355 -10.08 -3.33 -4.15
C PHE A 355 -10.41 -1.92 -4.67
N SER A 356 -9.59 -0.96 -4.28
CA SER A 356 -9.74 0.39 -4.78
C SER A 356 -8.52 0.71 -5.64
N ILE A 357 -8.77 1.08 -6.88
CA ILE A 357 -7.76 1.69 -7.73
C ILE A 357 -7.71 3.18 -7.39
N ASP A 358 -6.50 3.67 -7.15
CA ASP A 358 -6.29 5.06 -6.79
C ASP A 358 -5.84 5.88 -8.00
N ILE A 359 -6.57 6.96 -8.25
CA ILE A 359 -6.18 8.06 -9.12
C ILE A 359 -5.83 9.24 -8.22
N TYR A 360 -4.53 9.57 -8.16
CA TYR A 360 -4.01 10.47 -7.13
C TYR A 360 -3.09 11.55 -7.70
N MET A 361 -3.37 12.81 -7.42
CA MET A 361 -2.54 13.92 -7.92
C MET A 361 -2.32 13.83 -9.44
N THR A 362 -3.43 13.75 -10.18
CA THR A 362 -3.41 13.71 -11.63
C THR A 362 -4.20 14.85 -12.23
N TYR A 363 -3.89 15.22 -13.47
CA TYR A 363 -4.69 16.24 -14.15
C TYR A 363 -4.77 16.05 -15.67
N ALA A 364 -5.83 16.61 -16.24
CA ALA A 364 -6.03 16.67 -17.68
C ALA A 364 -6.37 18.09 -18.16
N THR A 365 -5.66 18.57 -19.18
CA THR A 365 -5.91 19.92 -19.74
C THR A 365 -6.30 19.92 -21.21
N GLY A 366 -6.14 18.79 -21.92
CA GLY A 366 -6.56 18.64 -23.31
C GLY A 366 -8.08 18.59 -23.45
N ASN A 367 -8.60 19.07 -24.57
CA ASN A 367 -10.05 19.06 -24.83
C ASN A 367 -10.52 17.64 -25.12
N VAL A 368 -11.73 17.30 -24.71
CA VAL A 368 -12.28 15.95 -24.80
C VAL A 368 -13.55 15.97 -25.62
N THR A 369 -13.54 15.33 -26.79
CA THR A 369 -14.74 15.07 -27.59
C THR A 369 -15.09 13.58 -27.52
N GLY A 370 -16.35 13.26 -27.24
CA GLY A 370 -16.85 11.89 -27.18
C GLY A 370 -18.34 11.79 -27.49
N GLY A 371 -18.88 10.58 -27.60
CA GLY A 371 -20.31 10.34 -27.90
C GLY A 371 -21.09 9.64 -26.78
N PHE A 372 -20.41 9.09 -25.76
CA PHE A 372 -21.06 8.33 -24.70
C PHE A 372 -20.20 8.30 -23.43
N ARG A 373 -20.60 8.94 -22.32
CA ARG A 373 -19.81 9.03 -21.06
C ARG A 373 -18.47 9.75 -21.27
N VAL A 374 -18.56 11.06 -21.35
CA VAL A 374 -17.43 11.95 -21.65
C VAL A 374 -17.05 12.72 -20.39
N GLY A 375 -15.80 12.64 -19.97
CA GLY A 375 -15.30 13.35 -18.77
C GLY A 375 -14.05 14.17 -19.07
N GLY A 376 -13.87 15.30 -18.41
CA GLY A 376 -12.64 16.07 -18.55
C GLY A 376 -11.41 15.32 -18.00
N LEU A 377 -11.57 14.57 -16.91
CA LEU A 377 -10.52 13.68 -16.37
C LEU A 377 -10.77 12.22 -16.76
N ILE A 378 -11.95 11.68 -16.42
CA ILE A 378 -12.28 10.26 -16.61
C ILE A 378 -13.63 10.09 -17.32
N GLY A 379 -13.68 9.30 -18.39
CA GLY A 379 -14.93 9.01 -19.09
C GLY A 379 -15.91 8.20 -18.24
N SER A 380 -15.50 7.02 -17.78
CA SER A 380 -16.28 6.12 -16.93
C SER A 380 -15.43 5.52 -15.80
N SER A 381 -15.95 5.49 -14.58
CA SER A 381 -15.26 4.97 -13.39
C SER A 381 -16.19 4.15 -12.48
N THR A 382 -15.74 2.97 -12.05
CA THR A 382 -16.48 2.06 -11.15
C THR A 382 -15.62 1.62 -9.96
N ASN A 383 -16.09 1.83 -8.71
CA ASN A 383 -15.44 1.42 -7.44
C ASN A 383 -14.04 2.02 -7.16
N GLN A 384 -13.82 3.31 -7.47
CA GLN A 384 -12.48 3.91 -7.43
C GLN A 384 -12.33 5.06 -6.45
N ASN A 385 -11.08 5.32 -6.10
CA ASN A 385 -10.66 6.45 -5.28
C ASN A 385 -10.00 7.50 -6.18
N ILE A 386 -10.60 8.68 -6.29
CA ILE A 386 -10.08 9.79 -7.09
C ILE A 386 -9.82 10.96 -6.15
N TYR A 387 -8.54 11.34 -6.01
CA TYR A 387 -8.09 12.31 -5.02
C TYR A 387 -7.15 13.35 -5.62
N PHE A 388 -7.26 14.60 -5.16
CA PHE A 388 -6.33 15.70 -5.48
C PHE A 388 -6.10 15.88 -6.98
N SER A 389 -7.15 15.72 -7.78
CA SER A 389 -7.06 15.66 -9.23
C SER A 389 -7.99 16.66 -9.90
N TYR A 390 -7.62 17.16 -11.08
CA TYR A 390 -8.40 18.20 -11.75
C TYR A 390 -8.44 18.10 -13.26
N ALA A 391 -9.46 18.71 -13.86
CA ALA A 391 -9.59 18.83 -15.31
C ALA A 391 -9.91 20.27 -15.74
N THR A 392 -9.22 20.75 -16.77
CA THR A 392 -9.44 22.11 -17.31
C THR A 392 -9.80 22.15 -18.78
N GLY A 393 -9.67 21.04 -19.51
CA GLY A 393 -10.03 20.95 -20.92
C GLY A 393 -11.54 20.99 -21.15
N ASP A 394 -11.96 21.54 -22.28
CA ASP A 394 -13.37 21.59 -22.66
C ASP A 394 -13.88 20.19 -23.01
N VAL A 395 -15.10 19.88 -22.56
CA VAL A 395 -15.77 18.59 -22.75
C VAL A 395 -16.92 18.77 -23.75
N VAL A 396 -16.88 18.02 -24.85
CA VAL A 396 -17.91 18.00 -25.89
C VAL A 396 -18.49 16.60 -26.04
N ASN A 397 -19.74 16.42 -25.66
CA ASN A 397 -20.50 15.19 -25.90
C ASN A 397 -21.41 15.35 -27.12
N THR A 398 -21.12 14.60 -28.17
CA THR A 398 -21.85 14.62 -29.44
C THR A 398 -22.96 13.57 -29.52
N GLY A 399 -23.15 12.77 -28.47
CA GLY A 399 -24.16 11.71 -28.41
C GLY A 399 -25.12 11.87 -27.22
N THR A 400 -25.84 10.80 -26.90
CA THR A 400 -26.95 10.82 -25.92
C THR A 400 -26.53 10.42 -24.50
N GLY A 401 -25.24 10.16 -24.28
CA GLY A 401 -24.70 9.76 -22.99
C GLY A 401 -24.56 10.90 -21.98
N SER A 402 -23.82 10.64 -20.89
CA SER A 402 -23.52 11.63 -19.87
C SER A 402 -22.23 12.40 -20.18
N ALA A 403 -22.16 13.66 -19.73
CA ALA A 403 -20.98 14.51 -19.82
C ALA A 403 -20.69 15.19 -18.48
N GLY A 404 -19.45 15.11 -18.00
CA GLY A 404 -19.02 15.76 -16.77
C GLY A 404 -17.73 16.52 -16.94
N GLY A 405 -17.58 17.68 -16.28
CA GLY A 405 -16.32 18.43 -16.34
C GLY A 405 -15.14 17.66 -15.74
N LEU A 406 -15.37 16.78 -14.76
CA LEU A 406 -14.36 15.85 -14.22
C LEU A 406 -14.62 14.42 -14.67
N ILE A 407 -15.81 13.88 -14.35
CA ILE A 407 -16.15 12.46 -14.59
C ILE A 407 -17.43 12.33 -15.41
N GLY A 408 -17.40 11.59 -16.52
CA GLY A 408 -18.60 11.36 -17.33
C GLY A 408 -19.63 10.47 -16.62
N TYR A 409 -19.19 9.35 -16.06
CA TYR A 409 -20.02 8.38 -15.34
C TYR A 409 -19.27 7.81 -14.11
N GLN A 410 -19.90 7.87 -12.94
CA GLN A 410 -19.40 7.32 -11.69
C GLN A 410 -20.35 6.26 -11.13
N SER A 411 -19.80 5.12 -10.69
CA SER A 411 -20.56 4.00 -10.12
C SER A 411 -19.77 3.25 -9.04
N GLY A 412 -20.47 2.50 -8.19
CA GLY A 412 -19.89 1.66 -7.14
C GLY A 412 -20.12 2.23 -5.73
N PRO A 413 -20.55 1.41 -4.75
CA PRO A 413 -20.81 1.88 -3.39
C PRO A 413 -19.55 2.31 -2.64
N SER A 414 -18.37 1.81 -3.05
CA SER A 414 -17.09 2.18 -2.45
C SER A 414 -16.38 3.31 -3.19
N HIS A 415 -16.97 3.83 -4.28
CA HIS A 415 -16.35 4.88 -5.09
C HIS A 415 -16.29 6.21 -4.33
N ARG A 416 -15.12 6.87 -4.31
CA ARG A 416 -14.88 8.14 -3.63
C ARG A 416 -14.16 9.11 -4.57
N THR A 417 -14.73 10.30 -4.75
CA THR A 417 -14.10 11.42 -5.46
C THR A 417 -13.94 12.58 -4.47
N ALA A 418 -12.71 12.99 -4.15
CA ALA A 418 -12.47 14.03 -3.17
C ALA A 418 -11.31 14.97 -3.51
N TYR A 419 -11.39 16.22 -3.04
CA TYR A 419 -10.38 17.24 -3.30
C TYR A 419 -10.10 17.42 -4.80
N CYS A 420 -11.16 17.42 -5.61
CA CYS A 420 -11.05 17.51 -7.06
C CYS A 420 -11.74 18.75 -7.59
N TYR A 421 -11.34 19.21 -8.78
CA TYR A 421 -12.04 20.32 -9.43
C TYR A 421 -12.08 20.25 -10.95
N ALA A 422 -13.09 20.90 -11.52
CA ALA A 422 -13.25 21.05 -12.97
C ALA A 422 -13.49 22.51 -13.37
N THR A 423 -12.85 22.95 -14.45
CA THR A 423 -12.98 24.33 -14.96
C THR A 423 -13.34 24.44 -16.45
N GLY A 424 -13.13 23.39 -17.24
CA GLY A 424 -13.44 23.38 -18.66
C GLY A 424 -14.95 23.40 -18.91
N SER A 425 -15.39 23.95 -20.04
CA SER A 425 -16.81 23.97 -20.39
C SER A 425 -17.33 22.57 -20.68
N VAL A 426 -18.60 22.31 -20.39
CA VAL A 426 -19.29 21.05 -20.68
C VAL A 426 -20.40 21.33 -21.69
N THR A 427 -20.22 20.83 -22.90
CA THR A 427 -21.15 20.99 -24.02
C THR A 427 -21.75 19.65 -24.43
N SER A 428 -23.07 19.48 -24.34
CA SER A 428 -23.76 18.29 -24.90
C SER A 428 -24.76 18.71 -25.96
N THR A 429 -24.66 18.12 -27.16
CA THR A 429 -25.39 18.57 -28.36
C THR A 429 -26.70 17.82 -28.62
N THR A 430 -26.86 16.59 -28.12
CA THR A 430 -27.99 15.69 -28.48
C THR A 430 -28.83 15.18 -27.30
N GLY A 431 -29.06 15.99 -26.27
CA GLY A 431 -29.75 15.53 -25.06
C GLY A 431 -28.79 14.80 -24.10
N GLY A 432 -29.32 14.22 -23.01
CA GLY A 432 -28.52 13.43 -22.04
C GLY A 432 -28.45 14.05 -20.64
N GLN A 433 -27.41 13.67 -19.88
CA GLN A 433 -27.10 14.22 -18.55
C GLN A 433 -25.81 15.03 -18.60
N SER A 434 -25.81 16.24 -18.05
CA SER A 434 -24.63 17.09 -18.03
C SER A 434 -24.43 17.72 -16.66
N GLY A 435 -23.27 17.49 -16.07
CA GLY A 435 -22.88 18.04 -14.78
C GLY A 435 -21.59 18.82 -14.87
N GLY A 436 -21.47 19.90 -14.11
CA GLY A 436 -20.22 20.66 -14.04
C GLY A 436 -19.05 19.84 -13.51
N LEU A 437 -19.29 18.92 -12.55
CA LEU A 437 -18.30 17.97 -12.04
C LEU A 437 -18.53 16.55 -12.57
N ILE A 438 -19.72 15.98 -12.35
CA ILE A 438 -20.05 14.60 -12.73
C ILE A 438 -21.27 14.54 -13.65
N GLY A 439 -21.18 13.87 -14.79
CA GLY A 439 -22.32 13.73 -15.70
C GLY A 439 -23.45 12.87 -15.10
N TYR A 440 -23.13 11.63 -14.72
CA TYR A 440 -24.06 10.72 -14.06
C TYR A 440 -23.40 10.04 -12.86
N LEU A 441 -24.00 10.23 -11.68
CA LEU A 441 -23.55 9.62 -10.43
C LEU A 441 -24.50 8.49 -10.06
N PHE A 442 -24.22 7.26 -10.49
CA PHE A 442 -25.10 6.11 -10.19
C PHE A 442 -25.05 5.74 -8.70
N GLN A 443 -23.83 5.54 -8.20
CA GLN A 443 -23.49 5.26 -6.82
C GLN A 443 -22.13 5.87 -6.47
N GLY A 444 -21.86 6.01 -5.17
CA GLY A 444 -20.57 6.46 -4.66
C GLY A 444 -20.62 7.85 -4.04
N HIS A 445 -19.46 8.36 -3.68
CA HIS A 445 -19.36 9.52 -2.83
C HIS A 445 -18.51 10.63 -3.45
N VAL A 446 -18.89 11.88 -3.20
CA VAL A 446 -18.19 13.08 -3.68
C VAL A 446 -18.00 14.05 -2.52
N PHE A 447 -16.75 14.41 -2.22
CA PHE A 447 -16.40 15.22 -1.06
C PHE A 447 -15.49 16.39 -1.43
N TYR A 448 -15.59 17.51 -0.72
CA TYR A 448 -14.57 18.57 -0.71
C TYR A 448 -14.06 18.95 -2.11
N SER A 449 -14.96 19.07 -3.08
CA SER A 449 -14.64 19.27 -4.49
C SER A 449 -15.40 20.47 -5.04
N TYR A 450 -15.00 21.00 -6.20
CA TYR A 450 -15.75 22.10 -6.80
C TYR A 450 -15.79 22.11 -8.33
N SER A 451 -16.80 22.78 -8.89
CA SER A 451 -16.92 23.00 -10.34
C SER A 451 -17.14 24.48 -10.66
N VAL A 452 -16.37 25.00 -11.62
CA VAL A 452 -16.63 26.32 -12.24
C VAL A 452 -16.94 26.20 -13.74
N SER A 453 -17.06 24.97 -14.23
CA SER A 453 -17.32 24.57 -15.61
C SER A 453 -18.59 25.20 -16.18
N PRO A 454 -18.53 26.05 -17.22
CA PRO A 454 -19.74 26.47 -17.95
C PRO A 454 -20.48 25.27 -18.55
N VAL A 455 -21.77 25.07 -18.24
CA VAL A 455 -22.55 23.94 -18.78
C VAL A 455 -23.48 24.43 -19.89
N ILE A 456 -23.09 24.19 -21.14
CA ILE A 456 -23.73 24.74 -22.35
C ILE A 456 -24.44 23.61 -23.08
N THR A 457 -25.74 23.42 -22.87
CA THR A 457 -26.39 22.20 -23.37
C THR A 457 -27.87 22.32 -23.70
N SER A 458 -28.31 21.47 -24.63
CA SER A 458 -29.71 21.12 -24.89
C SER A 458 -30.19 19.91 -24.06
N ALA A 459 -29.36 19.41 -23.13
CA ALA A 459 -29.63 18.24 -22.30
C ALA A 459 -30.88 18.39 -21.42
N ASN A 460 -31.50 17.25 -21.12
CA ASN A 460 -32.73 17.19 -20.33
C ASN A 460 -32.44 17.32 -18.82
N TYR A 461 -31.24 16.96 -18.39
CA TYR A 461 -30.83 16.96 -16.99
C TYR A 461 -29.48 17.66 -16.83
N VAL A 462 -29.53 18.89 -16.32
CA VAL A 462 -28.37 19.80 -16.24
C VAL A 462 -28.16 20.25 -14.80
N GLY A 463 -26.99 19.98 -14.23
CA GLY A 463 -26.63 20.40 -12.88
C GLY A 463 -25.27 21.07 -12.81
N GLY A 464 -25.10 22.02 -11.89
CA GLY A 464 -23.80 22.67 -11.63
C GLY A 464 -22.77 21.73 -11.01
N VAL A 465 -23.23 20.71 -10.27
CA VAL A 465 -22.37 19.66 -9.69
C VAL A 465 -22.56 18.35 -10.45
N VAL A 466 -23.76 17.77 -10.37
CA VAL A 466 -24.07 16.47 -10.99
C VAL A 466 -25.20 16.60 -11.99
N GLY A 467 -25.09 16.00 -13.18
CA GLY A 467 -26.19 15.96 -14.14
C GLY A 467 -27.39 15.21 -13.59
N VAL A 468 -27.23 13.92 -13.27
CA VAL A 468 -28.25 13.13 -12.55
C VAL A 468 -27.62 12.30 -11.44
N PRO A 469 -28.12 12.39 -10.20
CA PRO A 469 -27.79 11.48 -9.12
C PRO A 469 -28.71 10.24 -9.14
N GLY A 470 -28.14 9.06 -8.87
CA GLY A 470 -28.79 7.76 -8.83
C GLY A 470 -29.40 7.45 -7.46
N SER A 471 -29.31 6.19 -7.01
CA SER A 471 -30.04 5.71 -5.82
C SER A 471 -29.21 5.56 -4.55
N PHE A 472 -27.87 5.51 -4.65
CA PHE A 472 -26.99 5.29 -3.49
C PHE A 472 -25.72 6.13 -3.57
N TRP A 473 -25.84 7.42 -3.23
CA TRP A 473 -24.74 8.38 -3.31
C TRP A 473 -24.66 9.26 -2.06
N THR A 474 -23.49 9.85 -1.83
CA THR A 474 -23.29 10.93 -0.86
C THR A 474 -22.56 12.07 -1.54
N ILE A 475 -23.08 13.28 -1.40
CA ILE A 475 -22.39 14.51 -1.79
C ILE A 475 -22.24 15.31 -0.51
N ASP A 476 -21.05 15.80 -0.26
CA ASP A 476 -20.71 16.43 1.00
C ASP A 476 -19.62 17.49 0.80
N HIS A 477 -19.89 18.72 1.25
CA HIS A 477 -18.95 19.85 1.12
C HIS A 477 -18.49 20.17 -0.32
N VAL A 478 -19.40 20.09 -1.29
CA VAL A 478 -19.11 20.33 -2.72
C VAL A 478 -19.60 21.69 -3.19
N PHE A 479 -18.78 22.46 -3.91
CA PHE A 479 -19.11 23.83 -4.32
C PHE A 479 -19.29 23.94 -5.83
N TRP A 480 -20.10 24.90 -6.30
CA TRP A 480 -20.09 25.29 -7.71
C TRP A 480 -20.35 26.78 -7.90
N ASP A 481 -19.78 27.32 -8.97
CA ASP A 481 -20.02 28.70 -9.40
C ASP A 481 -21.28 28.79 -10.27
N LYS A 482 -22.39 29.25 -9.68
CA LYS A 482 -23.67 29.35 -10.39
C LYS A 482 -23.72 30.45 -11.46
N GLN A 483 -22.76 31.38 -11.48
CA GLN A 483 -22.69 32.43 -12.48
C GLN A 483 -21.94 31.97 -13.73
N THR A 484 -20.81 31.26 -13.57
CA THR A 484 -20.07 30.72 -14.72
C THR A 484 -20.72 29.48 -15.30
N ASN A 485 -21.28 28.60 -14.45
CA ASN A 485 -21.98 27.39 -14.91
C ASN A 485 -23.20 27.74 -15.77
N GLY A 486 -23.86 28.89 -15.52
CA GLY A 486 -25.12 29.27 -16.16
C GLY A 486 -26.32 28.46 -15.66
N VAL A 487 -26.13 27.64 -14.62
CA VAL A 487 -27.11 26.68 -14.10
C VAL A 487 -27.42 27.01 -12.64
N ASN A 488 -28.71 27.21 -12.34
CA ASN A 488 -29.19 27.52 -10.99
C ASN A 488 -29.49 26.27 -10.13
N LEU A 489 -29.44 25.08 -10.74
CA LEU A 489 -29.68 23.81 -10.06
C LEU A 489 -28.36 23.12 -9.72
N GLN A 490 -28.23 22.68 -8.46
CA GLN A 490 -27.13 21.81 -8.02
C GLN A 490 -27.04 20.52 -8.85
N CYS A 491 -28.20 19.90 -9.08
CA CYS A 491 -28.35 18.67 -9.81
C CYS A 491 -29.51 18.75 -10.80
N GLY A 492 -29.32 18.15 -11.98
CA GLY A 492 -30.32 18.19 -13.06
C GLY A 492 -31.58 17.38 -12.78
N ALA A 493 -31.53 16.48 -11.80
CA ALA A 493 -32.69 15.81 -11.21
C ALA A 493 -32.45 15.56 -9.72
N GLY A 494 -33.52 15.63 -8.92
CA GLY A 494 -33.43 15.41 -7.46
C GLY A 494 -32.66 16.50 -6.71
N ALA A 495 -32.39 16.23 -5.43
CA ALA A 495 -31.56 17.10 -4.60
C ALA A 495 -30.16 16.49 -4.46
N CYS A 496 -29.13 17.33 -4.48
CA CYS A 496 -27.78 16.97 -4.07
C CYS A 496 -27.49 17.77 -2.81
N ASN A 497 -27.77 17.13 -1.68
CA ASN A 497 -27.61 17.76 -0.36
C ASN A 497 -26.13 18.07 -0.12
N ASP A 498 -25.86 19.03 0.78
CA ASP A 498 -24.51 19.46 1.15
C ASP A 498 -23.62 19.88 -0.03
N SER A 499 -24.27 20.51 -1.02
CA SER A 499 -23.62 21.24 -2.10
C SER A 499 -23.98 22.73 -2.07
N TYR A 500 -23.02 23.59 -2.39
CA TYR A 500 -23.12 25.05 -2.17
C TYR A 500 -22.91 25.85 -3.46
N GLY A 501 -24.01 26.41 -3.98
CA GLY A 501 -24.01 27.27 -5.16
C GLY A 501 -23.66 28.72 -4.83
N LYS A 502 -22.45 29.12 -5.21
CA LYS A 502 -21.86 30.43 -4.88
C LYS A 502 -21.69 31.28 -6.14
N THR A 503 -21.66 32.59 -5.96
CA THR A 503 -21.28 33.53 -7.03
C THR A 503 -19.79 33.43 -7.32
N THR A 504 -19.35 33.94 -8.47
CA THR A 504 -17.93 34.01 -8.82
C THR A 504 -17.10 34.77 -7.80
N ALA A 505 -17.63 35.85 -7.23
CA ALA A 505 -16.94 36.59 -6.17
C ALA A 505 -16.80 35.76 -4.89
N GLU A 506 -17.86 35.05 -4.48
CA GLU A 506 -17.84 34.18 -3.30
C GLU A 506 -16.90 32.98 -3.50
N MET A 507 -16.91 32.34 -4.68
CA MET A 507 -16.02 31.22 -5.02
C MET A 507 -14.53 31.60 -5.04
N LYS A 508 -14.21 32.90 -5.09
CA LYS A 508 -12.86 33.45 -5.05
C LYS A 508 -12.50 34.03 -3.67
N THR A 509 -13.30 33.71 -2.65
CA THR A 509 -13.15 34.23 -1.28
C THR A 509 -13.01 33.05 -0.30
N ALA A 510 -11.87 32.95 0.39
CA ALA A 510 -11.54 31.84 1.31
C ALA A 510 -12.61 31.61 2.38
N SER A 511 -13.11 32.68 3.01
CA SER A 511 -14.13 32.58 4.07
C SER A 511 -15.42 31.89 3.61
N THR A 512 -15.69 31.86 2.30
CA THR A 512 -16.82 31.13 1.72
C THR A 512 -16.73 29.63 2.00
N PHE A 513 -15.53 29.04 1.89
CA PHE A 513 -15.31 27.62 2.10
C PHE A 513 -15.06 27.31 3.58
N ASN A 514 -14.23 28.13 4.25
CA ASN A 514 -13.88 27.92 5.67
C ASN A 514 -15.10 28.02 6.59
N SER A 515 -16.13 28.77 6.19
CA SER A 515 -17.39 28.85 6.95
C SER A 515 -18.18 27.54 6.97
N VAL A 516 -17.92 26.64 6.03
CA VAL A 516 -18.57 25.32 5.95
C VAL A 516 -17.70 24.27 6.64
N ASP A 517 -16.40 24.22 6.33
CA ASP A 517 -15.43 23.36 7.01
C ASP A 517 -14.04 24.00 6.93
N SER A 518 -13.60 24.63 8.01
CA SER A 518 -12.30 25.30 8.09
C SER A 518 -11.10 24.35 8.13
N THR A 519 -11.32 23.05 8.34
CA THR A 519 -10.25 22.06 8.45
C THR A 519 -9.90 21.48 7.08
N ASN A 520 -10.90 21.17 6.26
CA ASN A 520 -10.69 20.56 4.94
C ASN A 520 -10.63 21.59 3.79
N TRP A 521 -11.07 22.82 4.04
CA TRP A 521 -10.84 23.99 3.19
C TRP A 521 -9.87 24.99 3.84
N ALA A 522 -8.82 24.50 4.51
CA ALA A 522 -7.73 25.36 4.95
C ALA A 522 -7.01 25.97 3.74
N PHE A 523 -6.83 27.29 3.75
CA PHE A 523 -6.08 28.04 2.74
C PHE A 523 -4.91 28.73 3.43
N HIS A 524 -3.79 28.80 2.70
CA HIS A 524 -2.52 29.39 3.13
C HIS A 524 -2.66 30.85 3.58
N ALA A 525 -3.02 31.05 4.84
CA ALA A 525 -3.11 32.34 5.51
C ALA A 525 -2.88 32.27 7.03
N ASP A 526 -2.71 31.09 7.64
CA ASP A 526 -2.34 30.98 9.04
C ASP A 526 -0.83 30.81 9.19
N SER A 527 -0.22 31.73 9.91
CA SER A 527 1.22 31.85 10.07
C SER A 527 1.75 30.86 11.11
N GLY A 528 1.60 29.54 10.91
CA GLY A 528 2.18 28.57 11.85
C GLY A 528 1.95 27.06 11.69
N ASP A 529 1.10 26.55 10.78
CA ASP A 529 0.90 25.10 10.60
C ASP A 529 0.92 24.66 9.13
N ASP A 530 2.12 24.63 8.53
CA ASP A 530 2.37 24.41 7.11
C ASP A 530 2.10 22.98 6.56
N ASP A 531 1.22 22.16 7.18
CA ASP A 531 1.02 20.75 6.81
C ASP A 531 -0.44 20.32 6.49
N THR A 532 -1.42 21.23 6.50
CA THR A 532 -2.85 20.90 6.21
C THR A 532 -3.52 21.66 5.06
N ASP A 533 -2.82 22.58 4.40
CA ASP A 533 -3.39 23.36 3.29
C ASP A 533 -3.45 22.57 1.98
N PHE A 534 -4.53 21.82 1.75
CA PHE A 534 -4.76 21.16 0.45
C PHE A 534 -5.07 22.16 -0.67
N TRP A 535 -5.52 23.36 -0.30
CA TRP A 535 -5.96 24.40 -1.21
C TRP A 535 -5.13 25.67 -1.03
N GLU A 536 -4.71 26.27 -2.14
CA GLU A 536 -4.19 27.63 -2.20
C GLU A 536 -5.25 28.53 -2.86
N LEU A 537 -5.41 29.75 -2.34
CA LEU A 537 -6.28 30.75 -2.93
C LEU A 537 -5.54 32.08 -3.10
N GLN A 538 -5.21 32.41 -4.36
CA GLN A 538 -4.66 33.71 -4.71
C GLN A 538 -5.77 34.74 -4.90
N ALA A 539 -5.49 36.00 -4.57
CA ALA A 539 -6.48 37.07 -4.66
C ALA A 539 -7.04 37.21 -6.09
N GLY A 540 -8.34 37.00 -6.25
CA GLY A 540 -9.03 37.09 -7.54
C GLY A 540 -9.02 35.80 -8.38
N GLU A 541 -8.41 34.73 -7.88
CA GLU A 541 -8.42 33.39 -8.50
C GLU A 541 -9.37 32.44 -7.76
N TYR A 542 -9.71 31.32 -8.41
CA TYR A 542 -10.40 30.21 -7.75
C TYR A 542 -9.39 29.38 -6.93
N PRO A 543 -9.85 28.58 -5.93
CA PRO A 543 -9.01 27.64 -5.21
C PRO A 543 -8.21 26.77 -6.17
N LYS A 544 -6.93 26.55 -5.92
CA LYS A 544 -6.11 25.58 -6.64
C LYS A 544 -5.54 24.60 -5.63
N LEU A 545 -5.22 23.40 -6.09
CA LEU A 545 -4.55 22.42 -5.25
C LEU A 545 -3.10 22.89 -5.01
N SER A 546 -2.74 23.08 -3.74
CA SER A 546 -1.44 23.63 -3.30
C SER A 546 -0.24 22.81 -3.81
N ALA A 547 -0.44 21.51 -4.02
CA ALA A 547 0.54 20.60 -4.60
C ALA A 547 1.00 20.98 -6.02
N TYR A 548 0.31 21.88 -6.73
CA TYR A 548 0.62 22.27 -8.13
C TYR A 548 1.06 23.72 -8.31
N THR A 549 1.08 24.54 -7.25
CA THR A 549 1.23 26.01 -7.37
C THR A 549 2.53 26.57 -6.78
N THR A 550 3.21 25.83 -5.91
CA THR A 550 4.52 26.21 -5.34
C THR A 550 5.57 25.11 -5.62
N ASN A 551 6.88 25.45 -5.53
CA ASN A 551 7.95 24.46 -5.46
C ASN A 551 7.82 23.69 -4.15
N PHE A 552 6.85 22.80 -4.11
CA PHE A 552 6.42 22.04 -2.96
C PHE A 552 7.46 20.96 -2.70
N SER A 553 8.26 21.07 -1.63
CA SER A 553 8.97 19.92 -1.09
C SER A 553 7.93 19.03 -0.41
N MET A 554 7.42 18.05 -1.16
CA MET A 554 6.10 17.45 -0.91
C MET A 554 5.90 16.82 0.47
N TYR A 555 6.98 16.48 1.17
CA TYR A 555 6.96 16.00 2.55
C TYR A 555 8.26 16.41 3.23
N THR A 556 8.16 17.04 4.40
CA THR A 556 9.32 17.52 5.15
C THR A 556 9.68 16.55 6.26
N PHE A 557 10.06 15.32 5.90
CA PHE A 557 10.70 14.43 6.86
C PHE A 557 12.09 14.95 7.25
N ALA A 558 12.57 14.58 8.43
CA ALA A 558 13.92 14.96 8.89
C ALA A 558 15.05 14.33 8.03
N GLY A 559 14.69 13.39 7.16
CA GLY A 559 15.56 12.71 6.19
C GLY A 559 14.91 11.44 5.66
N GLY A 560 15.63 10.73 4.78
CA GLY A 560 15.23 9.44 4.25
C GLY A 560 14.43 9.49 2.94
N THR A 561 14.42 8.37 2.22
CA THR A 561 13.69 8.15 0.95
C THR A 561 12.45 7.27 1.12
N GLY A 562 12.23 6.74 2.33
CA GLY A 562 11.13 5.82 2.63
C GLY A 562 11.38 4.40 2.11
N SER A 563 12.60 4.08 1.71
CA SER A 563 13.04 2.72 1.38
C SER A 563 13.47 1.97 2.63
N GLN A 564 13.54 0.64 2.58
CA GLN A 564 13.99 -0.16 3.72
C GLN A 564 15.42 0.21 4.18
N ALA A 565 16.31 0.52 3.24
CA ALA A 565 17.68 0.91 3.53
C ALA A 565 17.80 2.35 4.06
N ASP A 566 16.81 3.19 3.76
CA ASP A 566 16.81 4.62 4.05
C ASP A 566 15.38 5.12 4.38
N PRO A 567 14.86 4.78 5.57
CA PRO A 567 13.49 5.08 5.97
C PRO A 567 13.28 6.57 6.20
N PHE A 568 12.06 7.06 6.00
CA PHE A 568 11.68 8.42 6.35
C PHE A 568 11.83 8.66 7.86
N LEU A 569 12.49 9.75 8.22
CA LEU A 569 12.77 10.11 9.61
C LEU A 569 11.72 11.08 10.16
N ILE A 570 11.09 10.68 11.26
CA ILE A 570 10.05 11.46 11.95
C ILE A 570 10.60 11.98 13.28
N ALA A 571 10.56 13.29 13.48
CA ALA A 571 11.12 13.99 14.62
C ALA A 571 10.08 14.85 15.38
N ASN A 572 8.90 15.08 14.81
CA ASN A 572 7.88 15.92 15.44
C ASN A 572 6.45 15.47 15.08
N PRO A 573 5.42 15.99 15.78
CA PRO A 573 4.01 15.64 15.54
C PRO A 573 3.53 15.94 14.11
N SER A 574 3.96 17.04 13.48
CA SER A 574 3.44 17.37 12.15
C SER A 574 3.96 16.37 11.10
N GLN A 575 5.23 15.97 11.16
CA GLN A 575 5.79 14.88 10.35
C GLN A 575 5.07 13.54 10.57
N LEU A 576 4.63 13.27 11.81
CA LEU A 576 3.83 12.08 12.13
C LEU A 576 2.38 12.19 11.61
N ASN A 577 1.83 13.38 11.47
CA ASN A 577 0.52 13.59 10.84
C ASN A 577 0.60 13.60 9.30
N GLN A 578 1.75 13.99 8.73
CA GLN A 578 1.98 13.96 7.29
C GLN A 578 1.82 12.55 6.72
N ILE A 579 2.11 11.50 7.49
CA ILE A 579 1.98 10.12 6.99
C ILE A 579 0.52 9.67 6.82
N GLY A 580 -0.42 10.18 7.63
CA GLY A 580 -1.89 9.96 7.68
C GLY A 580 -2.56 8.93 6.72
N PRO A 581 -3.78 9.16 6.20
CA PRO A 581 -4.45 8.21 5.30
C PRO A 581 -3.88 8.25 3.86
N ARG A 582 -2.62 8.64 3.69
CA ARG A 582 -2.03 8.90 2.37
C ARG A 582 -1.43 7.61 1.80
N LEU A 583 -2.02 7.13 0.72
CA LEU A 583 -1.65 5.86 0.09
C LEU A 583 -0.24 5.84 -0.50
N VAL A 584 0.36 7.00 -0.78
CA VAL A 584 1.78 7.15 -1.18
C VAL A 584 2.75 6.54 -0.16
N PHE A 585 2.33 6.47 1.11
CA PHE A 585 3.10 5.93 2.21
C PHE A 585 2.76 4.49 2.57
N SER A 586 1.79 3.88 1.86
CA SER A 586 1.29 2.53 2.16
C SER A 586 2.42 1.52 2.28
N ASN A 587 3.40 1.51 1.37
CA ASN A 587 4.52 0.56 1.38
C ASN A 587 5.87 1.15 1.82
N LYS A 588 5.86 2.28 2.54
CA LYS A 588 7.08 3.00 2.91
C LYS A 588 7.58 2.64 4.31
N TYR A 589 8.86 2.89 4.53
CA TYR A 589 9.53 2.62 5.79
C TYR A 589 9.74 3.93 6.56
N PHE A 590 9.38 3.93 7.84
CA PHE A 590 9.42 5.08 8.73
C PHE A 590 10.23 4.76 9.98
N ARG A 591 10.96 5.75 10.50
CA ARG A 591 11.69 5.66 11.75
C ARG A 591 11.52 6.92 12.60
N LEU A 592 11.16 6.78 13.87
CA LEU A 592 11.19 7.90 14.80
C LEU A 592 12.65 8.23 15.19
N THR A 593 12.94 9.52 15.35
CA THR A 593 14.26 10.04 15.75
C THR A 593 14.25 10.81 17.07
N SER A 594 13.05 11.02 17.61
CA SER A 594 12.82 11.63 18.92
C SER A 594 11.44 11.22 19.44
N ASP A 595 11.22 11.45 20.73
CA ASP A 595 9.90 11.31 21.32
C ASP A 595 8.94 12.35 20.74
N ILE A 596 7.68 11.95 20.55
CA ILE A 596 6.63 12.74 19.90
C ILE A 596 5.51 13.00 20.91
N ASN A 597 5.17 14.26 21.15
CA ASN A 597 4.07 14.65 22.03
C ASN A 597 2.95 15.31 21.22
N MET A 598 1.78 14.68 21.17
CA MET A 598 0.66 15.09 20.32
C MET A 598 -0.20 16.24 20.90
N ILE A 599 0.12 16.79 22.08
CA ILE A 599 -0.61 17.93 22.66
C ILE A 599 -0.53 19.20 21.81
N ALA A 600 0.57 19.40 21.09
CA ALA A 600 0.84 20.62 20.33
C ALA A 600 0.11 20.67 18.97
N ASP A 601 -0.65 19.63 18.62
CA ASP A 601 -1.35 19.54 17.34
C ASP A 601 -2.84 19.87 17.47
N SER A 602 -3.23 21.05 17.00
CA SER A 602 -4.63 21.47 16.95
C SER A 602 -5.43 20.84 15.80
N ALA A 603 -4.78 20.16 14.85
CA ALA A 603 -5.43 19.56 13.68
C ALA A 603 -6.00 18.16 13.96
N GLY A 604 -5.52 17.49 15.00
CA GLY A 604 -5.93 16.14 15.39
C GLY A 604 -5.25 15.04 14.56
N PHE A 605 -4.83 13.96 15.23
CA PHE A 605 -4.18 12.84 14.57
C PHE A 605 -5.15 12.08 13.64
N ARG A 606 -4.74 11.90 12.39
CA ARG A 606 -5.48 11.11 11.40
C ARG A 606 -4.85 9.71 11.28
N PRO A 607 -5.58 8.63 11.61
CA PRO A 607 -5.08 7.26 11.50
C PRO A 607 -4.47 6.95 10.13
N LEU A 608 -3.37 6.20 10.13
CA LEU A 608 -2.83 5.64 8.89
C LEU A 608 -3.80 4.62 8.30
N GLN A 609 -4.05 4.68 7.01
CA GLN A 609 -4.96 3.75 6.34
C GLN A 609 -4.23 2.98 5.25
N TYR A 610 -4.50 1.67 5.15
CA TYR A 610 -3.91 0.75 4.19
C TYR A 610 -2.37 0.68 4.26
N PHE A 611 -1.82 0.66 5.48
CA PHE A 611 -0.39 0.56 5.69
C PHE A 611 0.10 -0.88 5.52
N THR A 612 1.07 -1.07 4.64
CA THR A 612 1.76 -2.33 4.33
C THR A 612 3.29 -2.19 4.47
N GLY A 613 3.77 -1.05 4.98
CA GLY A 613 5.18 -0.75 5.18
C GLY A 613 5.65 -1.08 6.61
N GLN A 614 6.72 -0.43 7.06
CA GLN A 614 7.23 -0.61 8.41
C GLN A 614 7.29 0.73 9.14
N LEU A 615 6.81 0.76 10.38
CA LEU A 615 7.05 1.86 11.31
C LEU A 615 7.91 1.36 12.48
N ASP A 616 9.12 1.89 12.57
CA ASP A 616 10.07 1.62 13.65
C ASP A 616 10.15 2.81 14.59
N GLY A 617 9.67 2.65 15.82
CA GLY A 617 9.77 3.71 16.83
C GLY A 617 11.19 3.94 17.31
N ASN A 618 12.14 3.05 17.01
CA ASN A 618 13.53 3.17 17.47
C ASN A 618 13.63 3.44 18.99
N ASN A 619 12.71 2.84 19.76
CA ASN A 619 12.52 2.98 21.20
C ASN A 619 12.09 4.38 21.69
N HIS A 620 11.53 5.20 20.80
CA HIS A 620 10.94 6.49 21.17
C HIS A 620 9.49 6.37 21.64
N THR A 621 9.05 7.40 22.38
CA THR A 621 7.71 7.47 22.95
C THR A 621 6.80 8.40 22.13
N ILE A 622 5.58 7.94 21.84
CA ILE A 622 4.47 8.77 21.37
C ILE A 622 3.51 9.01 22.54
N SER A 623 3.30 10.27 22.91
CA SER A 623 2.48 10.65 24.07
C SER A 623 1.24 11.45 23.68
N ASN A 624 0.18 11.30 24.48
CA ASN A 624 -1.07 12.08 24.41
C ASN A 624 -1.82 11.98 23.07
N LEU A 625 -1.73 10.82 22.43
CA LEU A 625 -2.41 10.56 21.18
C LEU A 625 -3.89 10.25 21.43
N THR A 626 -4.80 11.03 20.84
CA THR A 626 -6.25 10.80 20.92
C THR A 626 -6.85 10.63 19.52
N ILE A 627 -7.59 9.55 19.32
CA ILE A 627 -8.39 9.24 18.13
C ILE A 627 -9.83 9.06 18.57
N ASN A 628 -10.73 9.93 18.12
CA ASN A 628 -12.14 9.88 18.51
C ASN A 628 -13.05 9.85 17.26
N SER A 629 -13.46 8.66 16.86
CA SER A 629 -14.26 8.43 15.65
C SER A 629 -15.31 7.33 15.89
N PRO A 630 -16.28 7.53 16.80
CA PRO A 630 -17.21 6.48 17.25
C PRO A 630 -18.11 5.89 16.15
N GLY A 631 -18.23 6.54 15.00
CA GLY A 631 -18.96 6.04 13.82
C GLY A 631 -18.09 5.31 12.80
N SER A 632 -16.78 5.18 13.04
CA SER A 632 -15.82 4.64 12.08
C SER A 632 -15.21 3.33 12.60
N SER A 633 -15.19 2.31 11.74
CA SER A 633 -14.52 1.05 12.02
C SER A 633 -13.04 1.09 11.61
N GLN A 634 -12.26 0.10 12.03
CA GLN A 634 -10.81 -0.02 11.80
C GLN A 634 -10.04 1.17 12.37
N MET A 635 -10.23 1.46 13.65
CA MET A 635 -9.62 2.62 14.33
C MET A 635 -8.45 2.20 15.19
N GLY A 636 -7.36 2.94 15.07
CA GLY A 636 -6.14 2.83 15.85
C GLY A 636 -5.09 3.78 15.32
N PHE A 637 -3.91 3.86 15.95
CA PHE A 637 -2.80 4.66 15.43
C PHE A 637 -2.54 4.32 13.93
N ILE A 638 -2.59 3.04 13.60
CA ILE A 638 -2.85 2.54 12.24
C ILE A 638 -4.28 2.00 12.22
N GLY A 639 -5.10 2.49 11.29
CA GLY A 639 -6.47 2.03 11.12
C GLY A 639 -6.52 0.66 10.43
N ILE A 640 -6.21 0.64 9.13
CA ILE A 640 -6.14 -0.59 8.32
C ILE A 640 -4.67 -0.92 8.01
N GLY A 641 -4.19 -2.06 8.50
CA GLY A 641 -2.99 -2.75 8.03
C GLY A 641 -3.30 -3.71 6.87
N ALA A 642 -2.27 -4.36 6.32
CA ALA A 642 -2.44 -5.35 5.25
C ALA A 642 -3.55 -6.38 5.55
N GLN A 643 -4.45 -6.55 4.59
CA GLN A 643 -5.29 -7.75 4.47
C GLN A 643 -4.38 -8.96 4.25
N ALA A 644 -4.80 -10.18 4.65
CA ALA A 644 -4.02 -11.43 4.82
C ALA A 644 -3.06 -11.90 3.70
N TYR A 645 -2.89 -11.11 2.63
CA TYR A 645 -2.17 -11.45 1.41
C TYR A 645 -1.21 -10.34 0.91
N LYS A 646 -0.93 -9.28 1.69
CA LYS A 646 0.04 -8.21 1.35
C LYS A 646 1.22 -8.19 2.33
N GLU A 647 2.33 -7.55 1.95
CA GLU A 647 3.52 -7.29 2.79
C GLU A 647 3.07 -6.91 4.22
N GLU A 648 3.54 -7.69 5.20
CA GLU A 648 3.08 -7.66 6.59
C GLU A 648 3.49 -6.33 7.22
N PRO A 649 2.55 -5.44 7.61
CA PRO A 649 2.95 -4.20 8.26
C PRO A 649 3.53 -4.55 9.61
N ILE A 650 4.76 -4.09 9.82
CA ILE A 650 5.51 -4.28 11.07
C ILE A 650 5.48 -2.95 11.82
N ILE A 651 4.83 -2.96 12.97
CA ILE A 651 4.83 -1.84 13.92
C ILE A 651 5.66 -2.28 15.11
N LYS A 652 6.81 -1.61 15.34
CA LYS A 652 7.72 -2.05 16.40
C LYS A 652 8.52 -0.97 17.10
N ASN A 653 9.06 -1.31 18.27
CA ASN A 653 9.98 -0.49 19.06
C ASN A 653 9.38 0.88 19.45
N ILE A 654 8.10 0.92 19.82
CA ILE A 654 7.39 2.17 20.14
C ILE A 654 6.85 2.10 21.57
N SER A 655 7.02 3.18 22.32
CA SER A 655 6.30 3.37 23.59
C SER A 655 5.12 4.32 23.40
N PHE A 656 3.95 4.01 23.96
CA PHE A 656 2.77 4.88 23.96
C PHE A 656 2.42 5.28 25.39
N ASN A 657 2.24 6.58 25.64
CA ASN A 657 1.81 7.11 26.94
C ASN A 657 0.53 7.95 26.80
N GLY A 658 -0.55 7.56 27.48
CA GLY A 658 -1.82 8.29 27.43
C GLY A 658 -2.55 8.18 26.07
N LEU A 659 -2.53 6.99 25.47
CA LEU A 659 -3.20 6.71 24.19
C LEU A 659 -4.71 6.49 24.39
N SER A 660 -5.55 7.26 23.69
CA SER A 660 -7.01 7.10 23.73
C SER A 660 -7.59 6.87 22.33
N VAL A 661 -8.34 5.79 22.12
CA VAL A 661 -8.97 5.45 20.84
C VAL A 661 -10.44 5.07 21.03
N THR A 662 -11.33 5.78 20.34
CA THR A 662 -12.76 5.45 20.26
C THR A 662 -13.16 5.20 18.81
N GLY A 663 -13.77 4.05 18.53
CA GLY A 663 -14.25 3.65 17.20
C GLY A 663 -15.54 2.84 17.25
N LEU A 664 -15.97 2.31 16.09
CA LEU A 664 -17.10 1.39 15.95
C LEU A 664 -16.61 -0.06 16.03
N ASP A 665 -16.21 -0.68 14.91
CA ASP A 665 -15.72 -2.08 14.91
C ASP A 665 -14.21 -2.14 14.60
N TYR A 666 -13.51 -3.19 15.04
CA TYR A 666 -12.07 -3.38 14.91
C TYR A 666 -11.26 -2.19 15.43
N VAL A 667 -11.32 -2.00 16.75
CA VAL A 667 -10.71 -0.85 17.43
C VAL A 667 -9.51 -1.32 18.25
N GLY A 668 -8.32 -0.82 17.91
CA GLY A 668 -7.09 -1.06 18.65
C GLY A 668 -6.40 0.24 19.04
N GLY A 669 -5.59 0.23 20.09
CA GLY A 669 -4.74 1.38 20.39
C GLY A 669 -3.74 1.64 19.26
N VAL A 670 -2.98 0.61 18.89
CA VAL A 670 -1.91 0.68 17.89
C VAL A 670 -2.42 0.34 16.49
N LEU A 671 -3.24 -0.70 16.36
CA LEU A 671 -3.73 -1.20 15.08
C LEU A 671 -5.23 -1.51 15.12
N GLY A 672 -6.04 -0.92 14.25
CA GLY A 672 -7.46 -1.27 14.12
C GLY A 672 -7.64 -2.70 13.59
N GLN A 673 -7.32 -2.92 12.32
CA GLN A 673 -7.45 -4.22 11.65
C GLN A 673 -6.26 -4.52 10.73
N GLY A 674 -5.69 -5.72 10.80
CA GLY A 674 -4.80 -6.23 9.75
C GLY A 674 -4.46 -7.70 9.91
N GLU A 675 -5.02 -8.54 9.04
CA GLU A 675 -4.94 -10.01 9.13
C GLU A 675 -3.54 -10.59 8.86
N GLY A 676 -2.65 -9.80 8.24
CA GLY A 676 -1.22 -10.14 8.07
C GLY A 676 -0.28 -9.31 8.96
N SER A 677 -0.81 -8.51 9.88
CA SER A 677 0.00 -7.53 10.62
C SER A 677 0.72 -8.13 11.82
N MET A 678 1.97 -7.72 12.04
CA MET A 678 2.75 -8.01 13.24
C MET A 678 2.90 -6.76 14.10
N VAL A 679 2.51 -6.85 15.38
CA VAL A 679 2.76 -5.82 16.38
C VAL A 679 3.76 -6.36 17.39
N ALA A 680 4.96 -5.76 17.45
CA ALA A 680 6.06 -6.29 18.22
C ALA A 680 6.79 -5.21 19.03
N ASP A 681 7.36 -5.55 20.18
CA ASP A 681 8.24 -4.65 20.93
C ASP A 681 7.56 -3.30 21.26
N ILE A 682 6.34 -3.36 21.79
CA ILE A 682 5.54 -2.18 22.14
C ILE A 682 5.37 -2.09 23.66
N SER A 683 5.55 -0.89 24.21
CA SER A 683 5.19 -0.58 25.60
C SER A 683 4.03 0.42 25.60
N LEU A 684 2.98 0.18 26.39
CA LEU A 684 1.87 1.10 26.52
C LEU A 684 1.54 1.36 28.00
N ASP A 685 1.21 2.60 28.32
CA ASP A 685 0.76 3.02 29.64
C ASP A 685 -0.33 4.09 29.55
N GLY A 686 -1.35 4.01 30.41
CA GLY A 686 -2.48 4.94 30.46
C GLY A 686 -3.40 4.83 29.24
N VAL A 687 -3.64 3.62 28.74
CA VAL A 687 -4.42 3.40 27.50
C VAL A 687 -5.92 3.41 27.77
N ALA A 688 -6.72 4.03 26.89
CA ALA A 688 -8.17 3.91 26.89
C ALA A 688 -8.67 3.55 25.48
N VAL A 689 -9.28 2.37 25.31
CA VAL A 689 -9.82 1.93 24.01
C VAL A 689 -11.30 1.58 24.16
N ALA A 690 -12.15 2.16 23.31
CA ALA A 690 -13.58 1.92 23.31
C ALA A 690 -14.13 1.62 21.91
N GLY A 691 -14.94 0.58 21.79
CA GLY A 691 -15.61 0.21 20.54
C GLY A 691 -16.79 -0.73 20.74
N ASN A 692 -17.23 -1.33 19.65
CA ASN A 692 -18.39 -2.21 19.57
C ASN A 692 -17.97 -3.68 19.38
N ASN A 693 -17.34 -4.01 18.25
CA ASN A 693 -16.89 -5.37 17.93
C ASN A 693 -15.37 -5.41 17.69
N GLY A 694 -14.65 -6.43 18.17
CA GLY A 694 -13.21 -6.59 17.92
C GLY A 694 -12.39 -5.47 18.53
N VAL A 695 -12.41 -5.36 19.86
CA VAL A 695 -11.76 -4.26 20.59
C VAL A 695 -10.57 -4.77 21.39
N GLY A 696 -9.40 -4.16 21.20
CA GLY A 696 -8.17 -4.50 21.95
C GLY A 696 -7.36 -3.28 22.37
N GLY A 697 -6.64 -3.37 23.49
CA GLY A 697 -5.74 -2.28 23.92
C GLY A 697 -4.59 -2.02 22.94
N VAL A 698 -4.14 -3.06 22.22
CA VAL A 698 -3.08 -2.99 21.22
C VAL A 698 -3.66 -3.09 19.82
N CYS A 699 -4.41 -4.16 19.53
CA CYS A 699 -5.01 -4.36 18.21
C CYS A 699 -6.49 -4.76 18.26
N GLY A 700 -7.32 -4.24 17.35
CA GLY A 700 -8.68 -4.76 17.18
C GLY A 700 -8.67 -6.15 16.57
N GLN A 701 -7.95 -6.29 15.45
CA GLN A 701 -7.59 -7.58 14.83
C GLN A 701 -6.17 -7.54 14.28
N CYS A 702 -5.33 -8.52 14.63
CA CYS A 702 -3.97 -8.65 14.09
C CYS A 702 -3.50 -10.10 13.98
N PHE A 703 -2.50 -10.41 13.14
CA PHE A 703 -2.00 -11.79 12.99
C PHE A 703 -1.27 -12.27 14.24
N SER A 704 -0.32 -11.47 14.72
CA SER A 704 0.47 -11.79 15.90
C SER A 704 0.83 -10.57 16.74
N ILE A 705 0.92 -10.79 18.05
CA ILE A 705 1.49 -9.86 19.03
C ILE A 705 2.72 -10.51 19.68
N SER A 706 3.82 -9.78 19.81
CA SER A 706 5.00 -10.28 20.51
C SER A 706 5.71 -9.21 21.33
N ASN A 707 6.19 -9.57 22.53
CA ASN A 707 6.94 -8.66 23.39
C ASN A 707 6.22 -7.33 23.66
N VAL A 708 4.93 -7.40 24.02
CA VAL A 708 4.11 -6.21 24.31
C VAL A 708 3.79 -6.11 25.79
N THR A 709 4.00 -4.93 26.37
CA THR A 709 3.60 -4.63 27.75
C THR A 709 2.58 -3.51 27.76
N LEU A 710 1.38 -3.76 28.27
CA LEU A 710 0.36 -2.75 28.54
C LEU A 710 0.22 -2.63 30.06
N ALA A 711 0.93 -1.65 30.63
CA ALA A 711 1.11 -1.50 32.07
C ALA A 711 -0.12 -0.94 32.79
N SER A 712 -0.91 -0.12 32.11
CA SER A 712 -2.22 0.32 32.58
C SER A 712 -3.15 0.65 31.42
N GLY A 713 -4.39 0.18 31.46
CA GLY A 713 -5.40 0.60 30.49
C GLY A 713 -6.82 0.12 30.76
N ASN A 714 -7.77 0.77 30.09
CA ASN A 714 -9.19 0.46 30.11
C ASN A 714 -9.65 0.11 28.70
N VAL A 715 -10.10 -1.13 28.49
CA VAL A 715 -10.63 -1.58 27.19
C VAL A 715 -12.11 -1.91 27.32
N THR A 716 -12.95 -1.24 26.53
CA THR A 716 -14.41 -1.38 26.56
C THR A 716 -14.96 -1.79 25.20
N GLY A 717 -15.66 -2.92 25.13
CA GLY A 717 -16.33 -3.39 23.91
C GLY A 717 -17.81 -3.68 24.17
N ALA A 718 -18.69 -3.20 23.30
CA ALA A 718 -20.14 -3.27 23.50
C ALA A 718 -20.80 -4.57 22.99
N ASN A 719 -20.10 -5.38 22.17
CA ASN A 719 -20.68 -6.55 21.50
C ASN A 719 -19.76 -7.78 21.55
N PHE A 720 -19.12 -8.16 20.43
CA PHE A 720 -18.28 -9.36 20.35
C PHE A 720 -16.78 -9.00 20.43
N TYR A 721 -15.99 -9.96 20.93
CA TYR A 721 -14.53 -9.97 20.92
C TYR A 721 -13.87 -8.74 21.54
N THR A 722 -13.82 -8.71 22.87
CA THR A 722 -13.08 -7.70 23.62
C THR A 722 -11.88 -8.34 24.31
N GLY A 723 -10.68 -7.81 24.12
CA GLY A 723 -9.49 -8.26 24.84
C GLY A 723 -8.65 -7.12 25.40
N GLY A 724 -7.90 -7.36 26.49
CA GLY A 724 -6.99 -6.32 27.01
C GLY A 724 -5.86 -5.97 26.06
N LEU A 725 -5.30 -6.96 25.35
CA LEU A 725 -4.29 -6.75 24.31
C LEU A 725 -4.92 -6.75 22.91
N ALA A 726 -5.72 -7.77 22.59
CA ALA A 726 -6.29 -7.96 21.26
C ALA A 726 -7.78 -8.28 21.28
N GLY A 727 -8.57 -7.67 20.39
CA GLY A 727 -9.92 -8.18 20.13
C GLY A 727 -9.85 -9.58 19.53
N ILE A 728 -9.14 -9.71 18.42
CA ILE A 728 -8.94 -10.96 17.68
C ILE A 728 -7.46 -11.09 17.29
N THR A 729 -6.85 -12.26 17.50
CA THR A 729 -5.52 -12.53 16.96
C THR A 729 -5.24 -14.01 16.73
N GLY A 730 -4.19 -14.32 15.96
CA GLY A 730 -3.71 -15.67 15.74
C GLY A 730 -2.73 -16.16 16.82
N SER A 731 -1.90 -15.26 17.37
CA SER A 731 -0.94 -15.61 18.43
C SER A 731 -0.52 -14.42 19.29
N ILE A 732 -0.20 -14.68 20.56
CA ILE A 732 0.41 -13.70 21.46
C ILE A 732 1.56 -14.34 22.23
N ASN A 733 2.72 -13.71 22.17
CA ASN A 733 3.92 -14.21 22.84
C ASN A 733 4.61 -13.14 23.69
N PHE A 734 5.19 -13.53 24.83
CA PHE A 734 6.01 -12.68 25.69
C PHE A 734 5.31 -11.36 26.09
N SER A 735 3.99 -11.38 26.30
CA SER A 735 3.22 -10.16 26.46
C SER A 735 2.51 -10.07 27.81
N SER A 736 2.35 -8.86 28.33
CA SER A 736 1.68 -8.61 29.59
C SER A 736 0.63 -7.50 29.52
N TYR A 737 -0.45 -7.66 30.29
CA TYR A 737 -1.53 -6.69 30.42
C TYR A 737 -1.88 -6.47 31.88
N ALA A 738 -2.04 -5.22 32.28
CA ALA A 738 -2.63 -4.84 33.56
C ALA A 738 -3.68 -3.74 33.34
N GLY A 739 -4.93 -4.00 33.72
CA GLY A 739 -5.99 -3.03 33.49
C GLY A 739 -7.40 -3.55 33.71
N VAL A 740 -8.38 -2.81 33.19
CA VAL A 740 -9.79 -3.19 33.24
C VAL A 740 -10.29 -3.49 31.84
N VAL A 741 -10.82 -4.69 31.64
CA VAL A 741 -11.51 -5.10 30.42
C VAL A 741 -13.00 -5.23 30.71
N SER A 742 -13.82 -4.49 29.96
CA SER A 742 -15.28 -4.50 30.04
C SER A 742 -15.85 -4.85 28.67
N GLY A 743 -16.22 -6.11 28.45
CA GLY A 743 -16.81 -6.58 27.20
C GLY A 743 -18.27 -7.01 27.35
N ALA A 744 -18.89 -7.46 26.26
CA ALA A 744 -20.19 -8.12 26.29
C ALA A 744 -20.06 -9.63 26.05
N SER A 745 -20.30 -10.13 24.83
CA SER A 745 -20.52 -11.56 24.60
C SER A 745 -19.26 -12.43 24.67
N ILE A 746 -18.09 -11.93 24.26
CA ILE A 746 -16.84 -12.70 24.24
C ILE A 746 -15.74 -11.78 24.71
N THR A 747 -15.18 -12.07 25.88
CA THR A 747 -14.25 -11.18 26.56
C THR A 747 -13.07 -11.96 27.13
N GLY A 748 -11.85 -11.55 26.85
CA GLY A 748 -10.65 -12.06 27.51
C GLY A 748 -9.83 -10.95 28.16
N GLY A 749 -9.11 -11.25 29.23
CA GLY A 749 -8.18 -10.26 29.79
C GLY A 749 -6.99 -9.97 28.89
N GLY A 750 -6.56 -10.93 28.06
CA GLY A 750 -5.62 -10.73 26.98
C GLY A 750 -6.30 -10.62 25.62
N VAL A 751 -7.14 -11.60 25.28
CA VAL A 751 -7.69 -11.78 23.92
C VAL A 751 -9.19 -12.05 23.94
N GLY A 752 -9.97 -11.33 23.14
CA GLY A 752 -11.37 -11.73 22.91
C GLY A 752 -11.45 -13.10 22.26
N GLN A 753 -10.88 -13.22 21.06
CA GLN A 753 -10.82 -14.47 20.30
C GLN A 753 -9.41 -14.81 19.81
N LEU A 754 -8.99 -16.04 20.07
CA LEU A 754 -7.78 -16.64 19.52
C LEU A 754 -8.15 -17.65 18.42
N ASN A 755 -8.07 -17.22 17.15
CA ASN A 755 -8.38 -18.04 15.97
C ASN A 755 -7.84 -17.41 14.67
N ILE A 756 -7.62 -18.23 13.63
CA ILE A 756 -7.20 -17.79 12.28
C ILE A 756 -8.43 -17.79 11.36
N THR A 757 -8.75 -16.65 10.74
CA THR A 757 -9.83 -16.55 9.73
C THR A 757 -9.39 -16.79 8.29
N SER A 758 -8.10 -16.93 7.96
CA SER A 758 -7.67 -17.07 6.56
C SER A 758 -6.22 -17.61 6.40
N GLY A 759 -6.04 -18.94 6.24
CA GLY A 759 -4.75 -19.53 5.82
C GLY A 759 -4.62 -21.05 6.08
N PRO A 760 -3.77 -21.79 5.33
CA PRO A 760 -3.67 -23.24 5.44
C PRO A 760 -2.94 -23.67 6.73
N PHE A 761 -3.68 -24.29 7.66
CA PHE A 761 -3.22 -25.28 8.65
C PHE A 761 -1.89 -25.04 9.40
N GLN A 762 -1.61 -23.84 9.90
CA GLN A 762 -0.56 -23.67 10.92
C GLN A 762 -1.17 -23.60 12.32
N ARG A 763 -0.73 -24.50 13.21
CA ARG A 763 -1.06 -24.46 14.65
C ARG A 763 -0.23 -23.33 15.27
N LEU A 764 -0.88 -22.23 15.65
CA LEU A 764 -0.22 -21.09 16.27
C LEU A 764 -0.13 -21.29 17.79
N VAL A 765 1.03 -20.94 18.35
CA VAL A 765 1.33 -21.06 19.78
C VAL A 765 1.33 -19.66 20.40
N SER A 766 0.57 -19.50 21.47
CA SER A 766 0.65 -18.33 22.35
C SER A 766 1.36 -18.72 23.64
N SER A 767 2.45 -18.03 23.98
CA SER A 767 3.33 -18.42 25.08
C SER A 767 3.86 -17.26 25.91
N LYS A 768 4.14 -17.50 27.19
CA LYS A 768 4.85 -16.57 28.07
C LYS A 768 4.11 -15.26 28.29
N ASN A 769 2.82 -15.36 28.58
CA ASN A 769 1.96 -14.18 28.79
C ASN A 769 1.54 -14.03 30.26
N LEU A 770 1.34 -12.78 30.70
CA LEU A 770 0.87 -12.45 32.05
C LEU A 770 -0.27 -11.45 32.01
N ILE A 771 -1.44 -11.84 32.52
CA ILE A 771 -2.62 -10.97 32.58
C ILE A 771 -2.99 -10.64 34.02
N LEU A 772 -3.19 -9.36 34.30
CA LEU A 772 -3.53 -8.79 35.60
C LEU A 772 -4.76 -7.87 35.49
N GLY A 773 -5.40 -7.60 36.62
CA GLY A 773 -6.51 -6.64 36.72
C GLY A 773 -7.88 -7.29 36.74
N THR A 774 -8.87 -6.68 36.07
CA THR A 774 -10.28 -7.14 36.11
C THR A 774 -10.81 -7.35 34.71
N VAL A 775 -11.50 -8.46 34.49
CA VAL A 775 -12.16 -8.81 33.22
C VAL A 775 -13.63 -9.04 33.49
N SER A 776 -14.50 -8.26 32.84
CA SER A 776 -15.95 -8.36 32.99
C SER A 776 -16.65 -8.53 31.66
N GLY A 777 -17.69 -9.37 31.63
CA GLY A 777 -18.47 -9.64 30.43
C GLY A 777 -19.83 -10.27 30.69
N THR A 778 -20.61 -10.45 29.62
CA THR A 778 -21.93 -11.09 29.68
C THR A 778 -21.89 -12.53 29.23
N GLY A 779 -21.14 -12.88 28.18
CA GLY A 779 -21.07 -14.24 27.63
C GLY A 779 -19.85 -15.04 28.08
N ASN A 780 -18.97 -15.42 27.14
CA ASN A 780 -17.75 -16.19 27.38
C ASN A 780 -16.64 -15.28 27.91
N VAL A 781 -16.33 -15.37 29.19
CA VAL A 781 -15.32 -14.51 29.84
C VAL A 781 -14.15 -15.35 30.34
N GLY A 782 -12.95 -15.06 29.83
CA GLY A 782 -11.71 -15.70 30.26
C GLY A 782 -10.73 -14.68 30.85
N GLY A 783 -9.94 -15.07 31.84
CA GLY A 783 -8.89 -14.19 32.35
C GLY A 783 -7.77 -13.93 31.36
N PHE A 784 -7.49 -14.85 30.43
CA PHE A 784 -6.61 -14.64 29.27
C PHE A 784 -7.40 -14.58 27.97
N VAL A 785 -8.10 -15.65 27.56
CA VAL A 785 -8.83 -15.71 26.28
C VAL A 785 -10.32 -15.92 26.50
N GLY A 786 -11.18 -15.15 25.82
CA GLY A 786 -12.63 -15.40 25.80
C GLY A 786 -12.97 -16.73 25.10
N ILE A 787 -12.62 -16.86 23.81
CA ILE A 787 -12.73 -18.11 23.05
C ILE A 787 -11.42 -18.44 22.31
N ALA A 788 -10.97 -19.69 22.40
CA ALA A 788 -9.89 -20.22 21.59
C ALA A 788 -10.37 -21.40 20.74
N THR A 789 -9.97 -21.45 19.47
CA THR A 789 -10.27 -22.58 18.57
C THR A 789 -9.00 -23.02 17.84
N ARG A 790 -8.69 -24.32 17.85
CA ARG A 790 -7.51 -24.90 17.14
C ARG A 790 -6.19 -24.20 17.47
N SER A 791 -6.07 -23.72 18.70
CA SER A 791 -4.94 -22.92 19.17
C SER A 791 -4.22 -23.61 20.32
N GLU A 792 -2.93 -23.34 20.46
CA GLU A 792 -2.10 -23.82 21.56
C GLU A 792 -1.73 -22.64 22.47
N VAL A 793 -1.97 -22.81 23.76
CA VAL A 793 -1.57 -21.84 24.78
C VAL A 793 -0.67 -22.54 25.77
N GLN A 794 0.55 -22.02 25.91
CA GLN A 794 1.52 -22.56 26.85
C GLN A 794 2.10 -21.47 27.74
N GLU A 795 2.68 -21.86 28.89
CA GLU A 795 3.49 -20.96 29.72
C GLU A 795 2.77 -19.62 29.94
N THR A 796 1.49 -19.61 30.29
CA THR A 796 0.70 -18.38 30.39
C THR A 796 -0.04 -18.29 31.72
N GLU A 797 0.01 -17.12 32.32
CA GLU A 797 -0.62 -16.83 33.60
C GLU A 797 -1.71 -15.76 33.50
N SER A 798 -2.83 -16.04 34.16
CA SER A 798 -3.86 -15.05 34.44
C SER A 798 -4.06 -14.92 35.95
N ARG A 799 -3.82 -13.72 36.47
CA ARG A 799 -4.12 -13.32 37.85
C ARG A 799 -5.29 -12.35 37.92
N ALA A 800 -6.04 -12.24 36.82
CA ALA A 800 -7.14 -11.30 36.70
C ALA A 800 -8.41 -11.80 37.41
N SER A 801 -9.14 -10.87 38.03
CA SER A 801 -10.49 -11.16 38.56
C SER A 801 -11.48 -11.22 37.41
N VAL A 802 -12.11 -12.37 37.21
CA VAL A 802 -13.05 -12.67 36.11
C VAL A 802 -14.49 -12.58 36.60
N ILE A 803 -15.33 -11.82 35.90
CA ILE A 803 -16.74 -11.59 36.23
C ILE A 803 -17.60 -11.77 34.98
N ALA A 804 -18.32 -12.89 34.88
CA ALA A 804 -19.34 -13.12 33.84
C ALA A 804 -20.75 -12.97 34.42
N SER A 805 -21.66 -12.34 33.68
CA SER A 805 -23.03 -12.10 34.16
C SER A 805 -24.11 -13.04 33.59
N LEU A 806 -23.89 -13.75 32.47
CA LEU A 806 -24.92 -14.62 31.88
C LEU A 806 -24.49 -16.05 31.54
N ASP A 807 -23.23 -16.31 31.17
CA ASP A 807 -22.82 -17.65 30.72
C ASP A 807 -21.45 -18.08 31.29
N GLN A 808 -20.49 -18.47 30.42
CA GLN A 808 -19.25 -19.17 30.75
C GLN A 808 -18.17 -18.26 31.34
N ALA A 809 -17.52 -18.71 32.41
CA ALA A 809 -16.42 -18.00 33.03
C ALA A 809 -15.25 -18.94 33.36
N GLY A 810 -14.03 -18.52 33.02
CA GLY A 810 -12.82 -19.23 33.44
C GLY A 810 -11.66 -18.31 33.78
N GLY A 811 -10.83 -18.72 34.74
CA GLY A 811 -9.69 -17.93 35.21
C GLY A 811 -8.62 -17.72 34.15
N LEU A 812 -8.49 -18.63 33.18
CA LEU A 812 -7.63 -18.50 31.99
C LEU A 812 -8.47 -18.43 30.71
N MET A 813 -9.39 -19.37 30.49
CA MET A 813 -10.18 -19.47 29.25
C MET A 813 -11.68 -19.39 29.51
N GLY A 814 -12.43 -18.61 28.73
CA GLY A 814 -13.89 -18.72 28.73
C GLY A 814 -14.32 -20.06 28.14
N SER A 815 -13.95 -20.30 26.88
CA SER A 815 -14.19 -21.54 26.14
C SER A 815 -12.99 -21.90 25.25
N PHE A 816 -12.64 -23.18 25.16
CA PHE A 816 -11.59 -23.64 24.25
C PHE A 816 -11.98 -24.94 23.53
N GLU A 817 -11.74 -24.96 22.21
CA GLU A 817 -12.15 -26.04 21.32
C GLU A 817 -11.00 -26.54 20.42
N ASN A 818 -10.79 -27.85 20.34
CA ASN A 818 -9.75 -28.49 19.53
C ASN A 818 -8.35 -27.91 19.76
N GLY A 819 -8.06 -27.46 20.99
CA GLY A 819 -6.83 -26.77 21.35
C GLY A 819 -6.04 -27.46 22.46
N GLU A 820 -4.91 -26.86 22.83
CA GLU A 820 -4.06 -27.35 23.91
C GLU A 820 -3.74 -26.24 24.91
N ILE A 821 -3.81 -26.57 26.20
CA ILE A 821 -3.36 -25.72 27.31
C ILE A 821 -2.27 -26.48 28.05
N ASN A 822 -1.05 -25.94 28.07
CA ASN A 822 0.11 -26.60 28.67
C ASN A 822 0.84 -25.62 29.59
N ASP A 823 1.27 -26.03 30.78
CA ASP A 823 2.10 -25.16 31.64
C ASP A 823 1.47 -23.78 31.91
N CYS A 824 0.16 -23.73 32.22
CA CYS A 824 -0.56 -22.47 32.45
C CYS A 824 -1.10 -22.34 33.88
N GLY A 825 -1.30 -21.10 34.33
CA GLY A 825 -1.76 -20.79 35.69
C GLY A 825 -2.91 -19.79 35.75
N ALA A 826 -3.87 -20.02 36.63
CA ALA A 826 -4.93 -19.07 36.96
C ALA A 826 -5.04 -18.85 38.47
N THR A 827 -4.80 -17.62 38.96
CA THR A 827 -4.85 -17.32 40.41
C THR A 827 -5.93 -16.30 40.81
N GLY A 828 -6.53 -15.60 39.84
CA GLY A 828 -7.60 -14.64 40.11
C GLY A 828 -8.95 -15.30 40.40
N SER A 829 -9.83 -14.61 41.11
CA SER A 829 -11.18 -15.09 41.40
C SER A 829 -12.04 -15.14 40.13
N VAL A 830 -12.92 -16.14 40.03
CA VAL A 830 -13.84 -16.33 38.90
C VAL A 830 -15.27 -16.30 39.43
N SER A 831 -16.09 -15.41 38.88
CA SER A 831 -17.53 -15.32 39.17
C SER A 831 -18.34 -15.46 37.90
N GLY A 832 -19.41 -16.27 37.92
CA GLY A 832 -20.25 -16.52 36.75
C GLY A 832 -21.59 -17.15 37.09
N THR A 833 -22.43 -17.38 36.08
CA THR A 833 -23.75 -17.99 36.26
C THR A 833 -23.74 -19.46 35.87
N ASN A 834 -23.16 -19.87 34.75
CA ASN A 834 -23.20 -21.26 34.27
C ASN A 834 -21.88 -21.63 33.58
N ALA A 835 -21.45 -22.90 33.67
CA ALA A 835 -20.15 -23.34 33.15
C ALA A 835 -18.99 -22.44 33.66
N VAL A 836 -18.86 -22.40 34.99
CA VAL A 836 -17.85 -21.61 35.70
C VAL A 836 -16.74 -22.55 36.19
N GLY A 837 -15.50 -22.31 35.77
CA GLY A 837 -14.34 -23.10 36.18
C GLY A 837 -13.15 -22.25 36.64
N GLY A 838 -12.32 -22.78 37.52
CA GLY A 838 -11.11 -22.09 37.98
C GLY A 838 -10.10 -21.83 36.86
N LEU A 839 -9.87 -22.80 35.97
CA LEU A 839 -9.01 -22.63 34.79
C LEU A 839 -9.84 -22.22 33.57
N ALA A 840 -10.89 -22.98 33.26
CA ALA A 840 -11.70 -22.73 32.08
C ALA A 840 -13.21 -22.98 32.28
N GLY A 841 -14.04 -22.18 31.62
CA GLY A 841 -15.49 -22.38 31.66
C GLY A 841 -15.92 -23.63 30.92
N ASN A 842 -15.52 -23.76 29.64
CA ASN A 842 -15.83 -24.91 28.79
C ASN A 842 -14.60 -25.48 28.07
N ALA A 843 -14.47 -26.81 28.07
CA ALA A 843 -13.45 -27.58 27.37
C ALA A 843 -14.06 -28.55 26.35
N GLN A 844 -13.77 -28.38 25.06
CA GLN A 844 -14.30 -29.25 24.01
C GLN A 844 -13.20 -29.89 23.15
N SER A 845 -13.16 -31.23 23.12
CA SER A 845 -12.21 -32.03 22.32
C SER A 845 -10.76 -31.53 22.40
N SER A 846 -10.29 -31.20 23.60
CA SER A 846 -9.04 -30.47 23.85
C SER A 846 -8.13 -31.17 24.86
N THR A 847 -6.87 -30.76 24.91
CA THR A 847 -5.87 -31.28 25.86
C THR A 847 -5.50 -30.22 26.89
N VAL A 848 -5.45 -30.59 28.17
CA VAL A 848 -4.93 -29.71 29.23
C VAL A 848 -3.89 -30.46 30.05
N SER A 849 -2.67 -29.93 30.12
CA SER A 849 -1.60 -30.55 30.89
C SER A 849 -0.82 -29.54 31.72
N GLN A 850 -0.28 -30.02 32.84
CA GLN A 850 0.67 -29.29 33.70
C GLN A 850 0.20 -27.88 34.05
N SER A 851 -1.10 -27.72 34.30
CA SER A 851 -1.72 -26.42 34.52
C SER A 851 -2.44 -26.37 35.87
N PHE A 852 -2.66 -25.17 36.39
CA PHE A 852 -3.30 -25.01 37.71
C PHE A 852 -4.30 -23.86 37.82
N ALA A 853 -5.25 -24.01 38.74
CA ALA A 853 -6.22 -22.97 39.12
C ALA A 853 -6.31 -22.79 40.65
N ALA A 854 -5.91 -21.64 41.17
CA ALA A 854 -5.85 -21.36 42.59
C ALA A 854 -6.92 -20.39 43.12
N GLY A 855 -7.61 -19.69 42.23
CA GLY A 855 -8.60 -18.67 42.59
C GLY A 855 -9.91 -19.23 43.16
N GLN A 856 -10.64 -18.37 43.88
CA GLN A 856 -11.99 -18.68 44.35
C GLN A 856 -12.97 -18.70 43.16
N VAL A 857 -13.84 -19.71 43.10
CA VAL A 857 -14.84 -19.91 42.06
C VAL A 857 -16.25 -19.73 42.62
N ASN A 858 -16.95 -18.70 42.17
CA ASN A 858 -18.30 -18.33 42.61
C ASN A 858 -19.30 -18.47 41.45
N GLY A 859 -20.02 -19.60 41.40
CA GLY A 859 -21.03 -19.87 40.38
C GLY A 859 -22.44 -20.01 40.96
N SER A 860 -23.46 -19.45 40.29
CA SER A 860 -24.87 -19.54 40.74
C SER A 860 -25.71 -20.63 40.06
N GLY A 861 -25.19 -21.29 39.03
CA GLY A 861 -25.90 -22.29 38.21
C GLY A 861 -25.45 -23.71 38.45
N SER A 862 -25.79 -24.63 37.53
CA SER A 862 -25.61 -26.07 37.73
C SER A 862 -24.22 -26.59 37.39
N ASN A 863 -23.48 -25.91 36.50
CA ASN A 863 -22.20 -26.39 35.99
C ASN A 863 -21.08 -25.52 36.57
N VAL A 864 -20.66 -25.81 37.80
CA VAL A 864 -19.61 -25.06 38.52
C VAL A 864 -18.58 -26.05 39.04
N GLY A 865 -17.34 -25.93 38.54
CA GLY A 865 -16.23 -26.80 38.93
C GLY A 865 -15.04 -26.01 39.44
N GLY A 866 -14.23 -26.64 40.29
CA GLY A 866 -13.01 -26.05 40.82
C GLY A 866 -11.95 -25.83 39.75
N TYR A 867 -11.91 -26.69 38.72
CA TYR A 867 -10.98 -26.58 37.59
C TYR A 867 -11.70 -26.23 36.28
N LEU A 868 -12.70 -27.02 35.88
CA LEU A 868 -13.49 -26.81 34.66
C LEU A 868 -14.98 -26.65 34.96
N GLY A 869 -15.65 -25.71 34.29
CA GLY A 869 -17.11 -25.57 34.41
C GLY A 869 -17.87 -26.73 33.75
N THR A 870 -17.55 -27.00 32.49
CA THR A 870 -18.16 -28.07 31.69
C THR A 870 -17.16 -28.63 30.68
N THR A 871 -17.45 -29.83 30.15
CA THR A 871 -16.64 -30.48 29.13
C THR A 871 -17.50 -31.24 28.13
N SER A 872 -17.06 -31.33 26.87
CA SER A 872 -17.68 -32.16 25.83
C SER A 872 -16.66 -32.72 24.84
N GLY A 873 -17.02 -33.77 24.11
CA GLY A 873 -16.08 -34.47 23.22
C GLY A 873 -15.02 -35.29 23.97
N VAL A 874 -13.92 -35.61 23.29
CA VAL A 874 -12.83 -36.40 23.86
C VAL A 874 -11.72 -35.45 24.33
N ASN A 875 -11.58 -35.30 25.64
CA ASN A 875 -10.55 -34.45 26.24
C ASN A 875 -9.47 -35.30 26.90
N THR A 876 -8.23 -34.79 26.94
CA THR A 876 -7.09 -35.44 27.60
C THR A 876 -6.54 -34.53 28.68
N TYR A 877 -6.32 -35.07 29.89
CA TYR A 877 -5.81 -34.33 31.02
C TYR A 877 -4.52 -34.96 31.54
N ALA A 878 -3.55 -34.15 31.98
CA ALA A 878 -2.33 -34.65 32.61
C ALA A 878 -1.72 -33.70 33.65
N GLY A 879 -1.60 -34.15 34.91
CA GLY A 879 -0.82 -33.44 35.95
C GLY A 879 -1.35 -32.04 36.29
N ASN A 880 -2.68 -31.89 36.35
CA ASN A 880 -3.33 -30.61 36.61
C ASN A 880 -3.80 -30.46 38.06
N PHE A 881 -3.82 -29.23 38.58
CA PHE A 881 -4.14 -28.98 39.98
C PHE A 881 -5.13 -27.83 40.20
N TRP A 882 -5.94 -27.90 41.25
CA TRP A 882 -6.77 -26.77 41.67
C TRP A 882 -6.91 -26.64 43.18
N ASN A 883 -7.29 -25.44 43.65
CA ASN A 883 -7.41 -25.14 45.08
C ASN A 883 -8.75 -25.58 45.66
N LYS A 884 -8.72 -26.74 46.34
CA LYS A 884 -9.88 -27.32 47.01
C LYS A 884 -10.19 -26.67 48.35
N GLU A 885 -9.21 -26.04 48.98
CA GLU A 885 -9.41 -25.36 50.26
C GLU A 885 -10.27 -24.10 50.11
N GLU A 886 -10.05 -23.32 49.06
CA GLU A 886 -10.89 -22.14 48.72
C GLU A 886 -12.23 -22.52 48.08
N ASN A 887 -12.34 -23.75 47.56
CA ASN A 887 -13.50 -24.24 46.82
C ASN A 887 -14.00 -25.61 47.34
N PRO A 888 -14.29 -25.74 48.65
CA PRO A 888 -14.43 -27.04 49.33
C PRO A 888 -15.66 -27.84 48.90
N THR A 889 -16.63 -27.21 48.26
CA THR A 889 -17.89 -27.83 47.82
C THR A 889 -17.91 -28.21 46.35
N LEU A 890 -16.87 -27.84 45.57
CA LEU A 890 -16.83 -28.06 44.14
C LEU A 890 -16.17 -29.40 43.80
N PHE A 891 -16.54 -29.94 42.64
CA PHE A 891 -15.84 -31.06 42.00
C PHE A 891 -14.82 -30.52 41.01
N ASP A 892 -13.94 -31.39 40.49
CA ASP A 892 -12.98 -31.02 39.44
C ASP A 892 -13.70 -30.41 38.22
N ILE A 893 -14.81 -31.03 37.79
CA ILE A 893 -15.66 -30.60 36.67
C ILE A 893 -17.13 -30.46 37.12
N GLY A 894 -17.80 -29.38 36.70
CA GLY A 894 -19.16 -29.04 37.14
C GLY A 894 -20.32 -29.94 36.65
N ILE A 895 -20.14 -30.81 35.64
CA ILE A 895 -21.24 -31.58 35.01
C ILE A 895 -21.53 -32.98 35.60
N SER A 896 -21.30 -33.15 36.90
CA SER A 896 -21.57 -34.35 37.73
C SER A 896 -20.53 -35.49 37.70
N GLY A 897 -19.95 -35.73 38.88
CA GLY A 897 -19.08 -36.86 39.22
C GLY A 897 -17.65 -36.69 38.75
N ASP A 898 -16.67 -36.97 39.62
CA ASP A 898 -15.27 -37.17 39.21
C ASP A 898 -15.26 -38.05 37.97
N VAL A 899 -14.91 -37.48 36.82
CA VAL A 899 -14.63 -38.27 35.62
C VAL A 899 -13.50 -39.18 36.06
N GLY A 900 -13.74 -40.49 36.08
CA GLY A 900 -12.94 -41.50 36.80
C GLY A 900 -11.50 -41.63 36.34
N ASP A 901 -10.70 -40.59 36.57
CA ASP A 901 -9.30 -40.44 36.22
C ASP A 901 -8.63 -39.59 37.31
N ALA A 902 -8.80 -40.06 38.56
CA ALA A 902 -8.44 -39.39 39.83
C ALA A 902 -6.95 -38.98 39.97
N ASP A 903 -6.15 -39.12 38.92
CA ASP A 903 -4.73 -38.79 38.86
C ASP A 903 -4.37 -37.66 37.87
N GLN A 904 -5.30 -37.21 37.03
CA GLN A 904 -5.02 -36.26 35.93
C GLN A 904 -5.44 -34.80 36.22
N ILE A 905 -6.48 -34.62 37.04
CA ILE A 905 -6.86 -33.35 37.67
C ILE A 905 -6.95 -33.64 39.17
N SER A 906 -6.35 -32.80 40.01
CA SER A 906 -6.29 -33.04 41.45
C SER A 906 -6.61 -31.77 42.24
N GLY A 907 -7.67 -31.84 43.04
CA GLY A 907 -8.01 -30.81 44.01
C GLY A 907 -7.13 -30.91 45.25
N GLU A 908 -6.26 -29.92 45.46
CA GLU A 908 -5.23 -29.90 46.49
C GLU A 908 -5.51 -28.85 47.57
N MET A 909 -4.99 -29.10 48.78
CA MET A 909 -4.98 -28.13 49.88
C MET A 909 -3.97 -27.02 49.59
N LEU A 910 -4.15 -25.83 50.19
CA LEU A 910 -3.32 -24.66 49.92
C LEU A 910 -1.83 -24.93 50.18
N ILE A 911 -1.52 -25.68 51.25
CA ILE A 911 -0.14 -26.04 51.59
C ILE A 911 0.54 -26.87 50.49
N ASN A 912 -0.19 -27.75 49.81
CA ASN A 912 0.35 -28.60 48.75
C ASN A 912 0.56 -27.81 47.47
N LEU A 913 -0.37 -26.91 47.11
CA LEU A 913 -0.24 -26.02 45.95
C LEU A 913 0.91 -25.00 46.09
N LYS A 914 1.40 -24.77 47.31
CA LYS A 914 2.58 -23.92 47.57
C LYS A 914 3.87 -24.72 47.71
N THR A 915 3.83 -26.03 47.45
CA THR A 915 4.96 -26.94 47.64
C THR A 915 5.44 -27.50 46.30
N GLU A 916 6.71 -27.24 45.95
CA GLU A 916 7.33 -27.67 44.68
C GLU A 916 7.21 -29.17 44.42
N SER A 917 7.42 -30.02 45.44
CA SER A 917 7.39 -31.47 45.28
C SER A 917 6.03 -32.03 44.83
N THR A 918 4.94 -31.29 45.06
CA THR A 918 3.59 -31.65 44.58
C THR A 918 3.58 -31.74 43.05
N TYR A 919 4.26 -30.80 42.40
CA TYR A 919 4.26 -30.63 40.96
C TYR A 919 5.31 -31.49 40.25
N THR A 920 6.53 -31.56 40.80
CA THR A 920 7.62 -32.34 40.19
C THR A 920 7.28 -33.83 40.10
N ASN A 921 6.47 -34.35 41.03
CA ASN A 921 6.00 -35.73 41.01
C ASN A 921 5.02 -36.04 39.86
N LYS A 922 4.41 -35.01 39.27
CA LYS A 922 3.51 -35.11 38.11
C LYS A 922 4.16 -34.59 36.82
N GLY A 923 5.48 -34.40 36.82
CA GLY A 923 6.28 -34.10 35.62
C GLY A 923 6.56 -32.63 35.33
N TRP A 924 6.19 -31.71 36.22
CA TRP A 924 6.40 -30.27 35.99
C TRP A 924 7.90 -29.90 36.02
N ASP A 925 8.30 -29.01 35.11
CA ASP A 925 9.68 -28.52 34.99
C ASP A 925 9.93 -27.26 35.84
N PHE A 926 10.46 -27.46 37.05
CA PHE A 926 10.92 -26.37 37.93
C PHE A 926 12.34 -25.88 37.65
N LEU A 927 13.05 -26.48 36.69
CA LEU A 927 14.37 -26.03 36.26
C LEU A 927 14.23 -24.89 35.25
N ASN A 928 13.32 -25.02 34.29
CA ASN A 928 13.21 -24.10 33.15
C ASN A 928 11.90 -23.30 33.08
N ILE A 929 10.78 -23.83 33.57
CA ILE A 929 9.46 -23.20 33.39
C ILE A 929 8.98 -22.55 34.69
N TRP A 930 8.87 -23.34 35.74
CA TRP A 930 8.21 -22.92 36.98
C TRP A 930 9.20 -22.56 38.09
N ILE A 931 8.76 -21.69 38.99
CA ILE A 931 9.44 -21.39 40.27
C ILE A 931 8.41 -21.05 41.35
N ILE A 932 8.70 -21.40 42.61
CA ILE A 932 7.99 -20.91 43.80
C ILE A 932 8.96 -20.04 44.59
N GLN A 933 8.54 -18.80 44.88
CA GLN A 933 9.31 -17.87 45.72
C GLN A 933 8.40 -17.23 46.77
N PRO A 934 8.82 -17.19 48.04
CA PRO A 934 8.04 -16.53 49.10
C PRO A 934 7.73 -15.07 48.77
N GLY A 935 6.46 -14.68 48.89
CA GLY A 935 5.99 -13.32 48.65
C GLY A 935 5.72 -12.97 47.18
N GLN A 936 5.92 -13.91 46.25
CA GLN A 936 5.57 -13.75 44.83
C GLN A 936 4.36 -14.60 44.48
N ASN A 937 3.45 -14.10 43.64
CA ASN A 937 2.23 -14.80 43.20
C ASN A 937 1.42 -15.49 44.33
N GLY A 938 1.38 -14.90 45.53
CA GLY A 938 0.69 -15.54 46.67
C GLY A 938 1.33 -16.87 47.14
N ASP A 939 2.61 -17.07 46.85
CA ASP A 939 3.41 -18.29 47.05
C ASP A 939 3.02 -19.49 46.16
N PHE A 940 2.18 -19.28 45.15
CA PHE A 940 1.92 -20.29 44.11
C PHE A 940 3.05 -20.35 43.07
N PRO A 941 3.17 -21.43 42.29
CA PRO A 941 4.07 -21.47 41.15
C PRO A 941 3.84 -20.28 40.22
N PHE A 942 4.92 -19.75 39.67
CA PHE A 942 4.87 -18.80 38.59
C PHE A 942 6.00 -19.04 37.58
N LEU A 943 5.85 -18.48 36.38
CA LEU A 943 6.79 -18.60 35.28
C LEU A 943 8.11 -17.86 35.59
N ARG A 944 9.23 -18.50 35.24
CA ARG A 944 10.60 -18.00 35.50
C ARG A 944 11.01 -16.76 34.73
#